data_AF-A0A2D9HSD1-F1
#
_entry.id   AF-A0A2D9HSD1-F1
#
_cell.length_a   1.000
_cell.length_b   1.000
_cell.length_c   1.000
_cell.angle_alpha   90.00
_cell.angle_beta   90.00
_cell.angle_gamma   90.00
#
_symmetry.space_group_name_H-M   'P 1'
#
loop_
_entity.id
_entity.type
_entity.pdbx_description
1 polymer ?
#
loop_
_entity_poly.entity_id
_entity_poly.type
_entity_poly.pdbx_seq_one_letter_code
_entity_poly.pdbx_strand_id
1 'polypeptide(L)'
;TQWQLYPGAGALGVGPNQGDIGWWSNNDGDVATRACLFDDIYAFNADGSFQNILGDETWVEGWQTGAGEMCGAPVAPHDGSAAASWSVAGSELTLDGVGAFMGLAKVFNGGELGNPADAPASITYTIESLTDDAMTLDIHFGAGWWRFRFVPVGTELSSYDLTLEVNTANIEVGPNGMYAGGGVLGDAQAVALSDDDGDGIWSGTVSLPEGTSGNYIFLNSPNDGGDWGAKENLDGLECSDPANYNDRILAPLTGNTTISTCFGQCSTDGTCAAPAETYDVTFQVDMSSYEGSIGTVNLNGNFNGWCGSCAEMTDADGDGVYSLTVPLPAGSIEYKFTVDGWNNQENFAGGESCTVTDGTYVNRGYEVVGEATLDVVCYNSCDACDGSGGGGDTVSLTFNVNTANIEVGPNGIYLGGGVFGDAQAYAMSDDDNDGVWTVTLEVAPGLSGNYIFLNSPNDGGDWGAKENLAGLECADPTNFDDRILAPVTEDTVLSTCFGQCSTDGSCAAPPATYDVTFRVDMSTYEAGYGTVNLNGSFNGWCGGCTEMTDNDGDMVYEVTVALAEGTFEYKFTLDGWTAQEEFDGSEACVSTIDGYNNRSLDVAGEAVLDVVCWNSCEACVVTPEVLGCTNPEFLEYNPYATSDDGSCSNLLVPGCMYENATNYNPLANDDDNSCEFEDGGNNDCPADLDGDGAVTTSDLLSFLAEFGASCS
;
A
#
# COMPACT_ATOMS: atom_id res chain seq x y z
N THR A 1 -31.76 25.57 -21.66
CA THR A 1 -30.35 25.47 -22.08
C THR A 1 -30.30 24.94 -23.50
N GLN A 2 -29.30 25.34 -24.28
CA GLN A 2 -29.13 24.91 -25.67
C GLN A 2 -27.76 24.28 -25.83
N TRP A 3 -27.73 23.08 -26.38
CA TRP A 3 -26.53 22.29 -26.58
C TRP A 3 -26.33 22.01 -28.07
N GLN A 4 -25.09 21.83 -28.47
CA GLN A 4 -24.71 21.32 -29.79
C GLN A 4 -23.70 20.19 -29.58
N LEU A 5 -23.54 19.30 -30.56
CA LEU A 5 -22.44 18.33 -30.51
C LEU A 5 -21.11 19.08 -30.43
N TYR A 6 -20.18 18.55 -29.64
CA TYR A 6 -18.83 19.09 -29.56
C TYR A 6 -18.21 19.16 -30.97
N PRO A 7 -17.78 20.32 -31.48
CA PRO A 7 -17.33 20.46 -32.88
C PRO A 7 -15.87 20.01 -33.08
N GLY A 8 -15.52 18.82 -32.60
CA GLY A 8 -14.16 18.26 -32.70
C GLY A 8 -14.14 16.73 -32.77
N ALA A 9 -12.95 16.16 -32.96
CA ALA A 9 -12.74 14.72 -32.88
C ALA A 9 -13.23 14.13 -31.54
N GLY A 10 -13.76 12.91 -31.57
CA GLY A 10 -14.26 12.22 -30.37
C GLY A 10 -15.60 12.71 -29.83
N ALA A 11 -16.29 13.59 -30.55
CA ALA A 11 -17.62 14.09 -30.20
C ALA A 11 -18.70 13.01 -30.23
N LEU A 12 -18.56 12.00 -31.09
CA LEU A 12 -19.43 10.84 -31.15
C LEU A 12 -18.62 9.58 -31.46
N GLY A 13 -19.02 8.46 -30.87
CA GLY A 13 -18.37 7.18 -31.10
C GLY A 13 -19.18 6.00 -30.59
N VAL A 14 -18.76 4.81 -30.99
CA VAL A 14 -19.44 3.55 -30.70
C VAL A 14 -18.43 2.51 -30.24
N GLY A 15 -18.82 1.72 -29.24
CA GLY A 15 -17.98 0.68 -28.65
C GLY A 15 -18.79 -0.46 -28.00
N PRO A 16 -18.10 -1.53 -27.56
CA PRO A 16 -18.74 -2.70 -26.94
C PRO A 16 -19.33 -2.40 -25.55
N ASN A 17 -18.74 -1.46 -24.80
CA ASN A 17 -19.11 -1.16 -23.42
C ASN A 17 -19.55 0.30 -23.23
N GLN A 18 -20.21 0.57 -22.11
CA GLN A 18 -20.57 1.95 -21.73
C GLN A 18 -19.30 2.77 -21.60
N GLY A 19 -19.31 3.94 -22.22
CA GLY A 19 -18.19 4.85 -22.32
C GLY A 19 -17.08 4.51 -23.31
N ASP A 20 -17.23 3.42 -24.05
CA ASP A 20 -16.28 2.97 -25.08
C ASP A 20 -16.64 3.57 -26.46
N ILE A 21 -15.61 3.99 -27.21
CA ILE A 21 -15.71 4.51 -28.59
C ILE A 21 -14.78 3.76 -29.58
N GLY A 22 -14.31 2.58 -29.19
CA GLY A 22 -13.23 1.84 -29.84
C GLY A 22 -13.63 1.08 -31.12
N TRP A 23 -14.92 0.87 -31.39
CA TRP A 23 -15.32 0.35 -32.71
C TRP A 23 -15.22 1.43 -33.79
N TRP A 24 -15.60 2.66 -33.47
CA TRP A 24 -15.43 3.81 -34.34
C TRP A 24 -15.69 5.12 -33.57
N SER A 25 -14.91 6.17 -33.88
CA SER A 25 -15.17 7.54 -33.42
C SER A 25 -14.89 8.55 -34.52
N ASN A 26 -15.56 9.71 -34.47
CA ASN A 26 -15.35 10.77 -35.45
C ASN A 26 -13.98 11.41 -35.30
N ASN A 27 -13.35 11.74 -36.42
CA ASN A 27 -12.14 12.57 -36.49
C ASN A 27 -12.46 14.01 -36.96
N ASP A 28 -11.45 14.88 -37.01
CA ASP A 28 -11.62 16.26 -37.48
C ASP A 28 -12.10 16.38 -38.93
N GLY A 29 -11.77 15.39 -39.78
CA GLY A 29 -12.28 15.30 -41.15
C GLY A 29 -13.78 15.00 -41.19
N ASP A 30 -14.27 14.19 -40.26
CA ASP A 30 -15.71 13.92 -40.12
C ASP A 30 -16.47 15.18 -39.68
N VAL A 31 -15.87 16.01 -38.80
CA VAL A 31 -16.47 17.31 -38.42
C VAL A 31 -16.68 18.19 -39.64
N ALA A 32 -15.68 18.27 -40.53
CA ALA A 32 -15.78 19.06 -41.75
C ALA A 32 -16.78 18.48 -42.77
N THR A 33 -16.83 17.16 -42.93
CA THR A 33 -17.71 16.51 -43.93
C THR A 33 -19.15 16.41 -43.46
N ARG A 34 -19.40 16.42 -42.15
CA ARG A 34 -20.72 16.36 -41.52
C ARG A 34 -21.08 17.65 -40.80
N ALA A 35 -20.64 18.81 -41.32
CA ALA A 35 -20.79 20.10 -40.63
C ALA A 35 -22.22 20.41 -40.17
N CYS A 36 -23.23 20.02 -40.96
CA CYS A 36 -24.66 20.15 -40.63
C CYS A 36 -25.15 19.29 -39.45
N LEU A 37 -24.34 18.34 -38.96
CA LEU A 37 -24.63 17.59 -37.73
C LEU A 37 -24.15 18.37 -36.50
N PHE A 38 -23.06 19.12 -36.65
CA PHE A 38 -22.39 19.81 -35.55
C PHE A 38 -22.95 21.21 -35.28
N ASP A 39 -23.77 21.76 -36.18
CA ASP A 39 -24.54 22.98 -35.96
C ASP A 39 -25.99 22.74 -35.51
N ASP A 40 -26.41 21.47 -35.42
CA ASP A 40 -27.70 21.07 -34.86
C ASP A 40 -27.79 21.42 -33.37
N ILE A 41 -28.92 22.02 -32.98
CA ILE A 41 -29.15 22.49 -31.60
C ILE A 41 -30.19 21.63 -30.89
N TYR A 42 -29.86 21.20 -29.68
CA TYR A 42 -30.74 20.46 -28.77
C TYR A 42 -31.16 21.39 -27.63
N ALA A 43 -32.42 21.83 -27.65
CA ALA A 43 -32.94 22.83 -26.73
C ALA A 43 -33.82 22.23 -25.62
N PHE A 44 -33.39 22.43 -24.37
CA PHE A 44 -34.13 22.09 -23.16
C PHE A 44 -34.79 23.36 -22.60
N ASN A 45 -36.10 23.49 -22.77
CA ASN A 45 -36.83 24.69 -22.35
C ASN A 45 -37.28 24.58 -20.88
N ALA A 46 -37.36 25.73 -20.22
CA ALA A 46 -37.74 25.83 -18.81
C ALA A 46 -39.18 25.40 -18.52
N ASP A 47 -40.03 25.29 -19.55
CA ASP A 47 -41.39 24.78 -19.46
C ASP A 47 -41.48 23.24 -19.57
N GLY A 48 -40.34 22.55 -19.67
CA GLY A 48 -40.24 21.10 -19.82
C GLY A 48 -40.32 20.60 -21.25
N SER A 49 -40.46 21.48 -22.25
CA SER A 49 -40.41 21.08 -23.66
C SER A 49 -38.98 20.86 -24.16
N PHE A 50 -38.83 19.93 -25.10
CA PHE A 50 -37.58 19.60 -25.81
C PHE A 50 -37.74 19.88 -27.30
N GLN A 51 -36.67 20.35 -27.96
CA GLN A 51 -36.66 20.62 -29.40
C GLN A 51 -35.31 20.24 -30.03
N ASN A 52 -35.37 19.54 -31.15
CA ASN A 52 -34.29 19.48 -32.13
C ASN A 52 -34.44 20.67 -33.09
N ILE A 53 -33.44 21.55 -33.17
CA ILE A 53 -33.42 22.73 -34.03
C ILE A 53 -32.33 22.51 -35.07
N LEU A 54 -32.73 22.09 -36.28
CA LEU A 54 -31.86 21.46 -37.28
C LEU A 54 -31.55 22.34 -38.51
N GLY A 55 -31.90 23.64 -38.45
CA GLY A 55 -31.69 24.55 -39.58
C GLY A 55 -32.40 24.15 -40.89
N ASP A 56 -31.78 24.50 -42.02
CA ASP A 56 -32.23 24.11 -43.38
C ASP A 56 -31.70 22.71 -43.78
N GLU A 57 -30.60 22.26 -43.18
CA GLU A 57 -29.93 20.98 -43.45
C GLU A 57 -29.43 20.35 -42.15
N THR A 58 -29.55 19.03 -42.02
CA THR A 58 -28.96 18.18 -40.97
C THR A 58 -28.29 16.97 -41.63
N TRP A 59 -27.59 16.14 -40.85
CA TRP A 59 -27.04 14.89 -41.36
C TRP A 59 -28.15 13.86 -41.59
N VAL A 60 -28.39 13.55 -42.87
CA VAL A 60 -29.41 12.59 -43.28
C VAL A 60 -28.74 11.33 -43.82
N GLU A 61 -29.17 10.19 -43.31
CA GLU A 61 -28.67 8.88 -43.71
C GLU A 61 -29.66 8.16 -44.67
N GLY A 62 -29.18 7.11 -45.34
CA GLY A 62 -29.98 6.42 -46.35
C GLY A 62 -31.21 5.69 -45.82
N TRP A 63 -31.25 5.36 -44.52
CA TRP A 63 -32.45 4.80 -43.91
C TRP A 63 -33.63 5.80 -43.88
N GLN A 64 -33.35 7.11 -43.90
CA GLN A 64 -34.40 8.16 -43.89
C GLN A 64 -34.97 8.44 -45.28
N THR A 65 -34.12 8.50 -46.30
CA THR A 65 -34.49 9.01 -47.63
C THR A 65 -34.28 8.02 -48.78
N GLY A 66 -33.55 6.93 -48.54
CA GLY A 66 -33.05 6.03 -49.59
C GLY A 66 -31.91 6.61 -50.42
N ALA A 67 -31.44 7.83 -50.14
CA ALA A 67 -30.25 8.42 -50.74
C ALA A 67 -28.98 8.03 -49.96
N GLY A 68 -27.80 8.39 -50.45
CA GLY A 68 -26.56 8.24 -49.66
C GLY A 68 -26.52 9.19 -48.47
N GLU A 69 -25.57 9.00 -47.56
CA GLU A 69 -25.37 9.87 -46.39
C GLU A 69 -24.85 11.25 -46.81
N MET A 70 -25.52 12.32 -46.37
CA MET A 70 -25.16 13.70 -46.71
C MET A 70 -25.85 14.71 -45.78
N CYS A 71 -25.35 15.95 -45.78
CA CYS A 71 -26.15 17.08 -45.34
C CYS A 71 -27.35 17.28 -46.28
N GLY A 72 -28.55 17.39 -45.70
CA GLY A 72 -29.79 17.57 -46.45
C GLY A 72 -30.97 17.95 -45.56
N ALA A 73 -32.11 18.22 -46.19
CA ALA A 73 -33.30 18.69 -45.49
C ALA A 73 -33.77 17.69 -44.41
N PRO A 74 -34.09 18.15 -43.18
CA PRO A 74 -34.57 17.28 -42.10
C PRO A 74 -35.80 16.45 -42.48
N VAL A 75 -35.88 15.21 -41.98
CA VAL A 75 -36.89 14.22 -42.38
C VAL A 75 -37.75 13.78 -41.19
N ALA A 76 -39.06 13.98 -41.29
CA ALA A 76 -40.03 13.53 -40.29
C ALA A 76 -39.92 12.01 -40.01
N PRO A 77 -40.00 11.56 -38.74
CA PRO A 77 -40.33 12.35 -37.55
C PRO A 77 -39.13 13.05 -36.88
N HIS A 78 -37.91 12.89 -37.39
CA HIS A 78 -36.69 13.46 -36.82
C HIS A 78 -36.37 14.87 -37.36
N ASP A 79 -37.37 15.60 -37.84
CA ASP A 79 -37.22 16.95 -38.41
C ASP A 79 -37.40 18.08 -37.40
N GLY A 80 -37.53 17.74 -36.11
CA GLY A 80 -37.78 18.68 -35.03
C GLY A 80 -39.21 19.25 -35.00
N SER A 81 -40.11 18.78 -35.87
CA SER A 81 -41.49 19.28 -35.92
C SER A 81 -42.42 18.67 -34.87
N ALA A 82 -42.05 17.51 -34.32
CA ALA A 82 -42.82 16.80 -33.31
C ALA A 82 -42.72 17.49 -31.94
N ALA A 83 -43.83 17.53 -31.19
CA ALA A 83 -43.80 17.99 -29.81
C ALA A 83 -43.08 16.96 -28.92
N ALA A 84 -42.07 17.41 -28.19
CA ALA A 84 -41.32 16.58 -27.26
C ALA A 84 -41.14 17.27 -25.89
N SER A 85 -40.89 16.47 -24.87
CA SER A 85 -40.55 16.90 -23.51
C SER A 85 -39.33 16.15 -23.01
N TRP A 86 -38.71 16.65 -21.93
CA TRP A 86 -37.56 16.01 -21.31
C TRP A 86 -37.75 15.87 -19.80
N SER A 87 -37.11 14.86 -19.21
CA SER A 87 -37.00 14.69 -17.76
C SER A 87 -35.67 14.07 -17.39
N VAL A 88 -35.21 14.34 -16.16
CA VAL A 88 -33.98 13.76 -15.60
C VAL A 88 -34.33 13.05 -14.30
N ALA A 89 -33.90 11.80 -14.17
CA ALA A 89 -34.05 11.00 -12.96
C ALA A 89 -32.72 10.30 -12.63
N GLY A 90 -32.04 10.75 -11.57
CA GLY A 90 -30.69 10.25 -11.26
C GLY A 90 -29.71 10.58 -12.39
N SER A 91 -29.07 9.57 -12.95
CA SER A 91 -28.16 9.66 -14.11
C SER A 91 -28.86 9.36 -15.44
N GLU A 92 -30.19 9.38 -15.51
CA GLU A 92 -30.92 9.13 -16.75
C GLU A 92 -31.57 10.41 -17.28
N LEU A 93 -31.32 10.73 -18.55
CA LEU A 93 -32.04 11.74 -19.33
C LEU A 93 -33.05 11.05 -20.25
N THR A 94 -34.34 11.32 -20.08
CA THR A 94 -35.41 10.80 -20.94
C THR A 94 -35.99 11.90 -21.82
N LEU A 95 -36.09 11.63 -23.12
CA LEU A 95 -36.80 12.43 -24.11
C LEU A 95 -38.10 11.72 -24.49
N ASP A 96 -39.24 12.38 -24.26
CA ASP A 96 -40.57 11.88 -24.64
C ASP A 96 -41.10 12.64 -25.85
N GLY A 97 -41.23 11.97 -26.98
CA GLY A 97 -41.67 12.54 -28.25
C GLY A 97 -41.15 11.73 -29.43
N VAL A 98 -42.04 11.30 -30.34
CA VAL A 98 -41.65 10.51 -31.51
C VAL A 98 -40.70 11.33 -32.39
N GLY A 99 -39.49 10.82 -32.59
CA GLY A 99 -38.45 11.46 -33.39
C GLY A 99 -37.57 12.47 -32.64
N ALA A 100 -37.72 12.62 -31.33
CA ALA A 100 -36.78 13.38 -30.50
C ALA A 100 -35.50 12.57 -30.25
N PHE A 101 -34.33 13.21 -30.37
CA PHE A 101 -33.03 12.54 -30.19
C PHE A 101 -31.94 13.51 -29.69
N MET A 102 -30.87 12.95 -29.14
CA MET A 102 -29.58 13.61 -28.90
C MET A 102 -28.52 12.95 -29.78
N GLY A 103 -27.69 13.74 -30.46
CA GLY A 103 -26.62 13.24 -31.32
C GLY A 103 -27.15 12.70 -32.65
N LEU A 104 -27.28 11.37 -32.78
CA LEU A 104 -27.72 10.73 -34.03
C LEU A 104 -29.20 10.32 -33.99
N ALA A 105 -29.94 10.66 -35.04
CA ALA A 105 -31.37 10.37 -35.16
C ALA A 105 -31.71 8.87 -35.22
N LYS A 106 -30.76 8.01 -35.62
CA LYS A 106 -31.01 6.57 -35.77
C LYS A 106 -31.00 5.80 -34.45
N VAL A 107 -30.34 6.33 -33.42
CA VAL A 107 -29.97 5.53 -32.23
C VAL A 107 -31.09 5.58 -31.19
N PHE A 108 -31.51 4.42 -30.69
CA PHE A 108 -32.49 4.31 -29.61
C PHE A 108 -32.16 3.16 -28.65
N ASN A 109 -32.86 3.10 -27.50
CA ASN A 109 -32.63 2.03 -26.52
C ASN A 109 -32.92 0.65 -27.14
N GLY A 110 -31.87 -0.14 -27.32
CA GLY A 110 -31.97 -1.50 -27.85
C GLY A 110 -31.91 -1.63 -29.39
N GLY A 111 -31.64 -0.55 -30.14
CA GLY A 111 -31.39 -0.69 -31.58
C GLY A 111 -30.97 0.59 -32.33
N GLU A 112 -30.80 0.42 -33.64
CA GLU A 112 -30.64 1.51 -34.62
C GLU A 112 -31.78 1.43 -35.65
N LEU A 113 -32.35 2.58 -36.02
CA LEU A 113 -33.49 2.65 -36.93
C LEU A 113 -33.09 2.32 -38.37
N GLY A 114 -33.86 1.41 -38.98
CA GLY A 114 -33.81 1.16 -40.43
C GLY A 114 -34.91 1.87 -41.22
N ASN A 115 -35.89 2.48 -40.54
CA ASN A 115 -37.04 3.15 -41.15
C ASN A 115 -37.57 4.26 -40.21
N PRO A 116 -37.85 5.49 -40.70
CA PRO A 116 -38.41 6.57 -39.90
C PRO A 116 -39.73 6.25 -39.19
N ALA A 117 -40.53 5.33 -39.74
CA ALA A 117 -41.82 4.95 -39.15
C ALA A 117 -41.67 4.15 -37.83
N ASP A 118 -40.49 3.59 -37.58
CA ASP A 118 -40.21 2.76 -36.40
C ASP A 118 -39.66 3.58 -35.22
N ALA A 119 -39.61 4.92 -35.35
CA ALA A 119 -39.13 5.82 -34.30
C ALA A 119 -39.93 5.62 -33.00
N PRO A 120 -39.26 5.35 -31.86
CA PRO A 120 -39.93 5.13 -30.59
C PRO A 120 -40.56 6.41 -30.07
N ALA A 121 -41.54 6.27 -29.16
CA ALA A 121 -42.20 7.40 -28.52
C ALA A 121 -41.35 8.06 -27.42
N SER A 122 -40.30 7.38 -26.95
CA SER A 122 -39.42 7.83 -25.86
C SER A 122 -38.05 7.20 -26.00
N ILE A 123 -36.99 7.94 -25.65
CA ILE A 123 -35.59 7.50 -25.65
C ILE A 123 -34.92 7.97 -24.35
N THR A 124 -34.11 7.11 -23.74
CA THR A 124 -33.35 7.40 -22.53
C THR A 124 -31.84 7.31 -22.78
N TYR A 125 -31.09 8.28 -22.27
CA TYR A 125 -29.64 8.33 -22.27
C TYR A 125 -29.12 8.24 -20.85
N THR A 126 -27.96 7.63 -20.66
CA THR A 126 -27.20 7.72 -19.42
C THR A 126 -26.35 8.99 -19.45
N ILE A 127 -26.47 9.82 -18.42
CA ILE A 127 -25.65 11.01 -18.19
C ILE A 127 -24.36 10.55 -17.50
N GLU A 128 -23.27 10.53 -18.26
CA GLU A 128 -21.94 10.17 -17.75
C GLU A 128 -21.29 11.35 -17.03
N SER A 129 -21.41 12.53 -17.62
CA SER A 129 -20.98 13.79 -17.01
C SER A 129 -21.85 14.93 -17.49
N LEU A 130 -22.06 15.89 -16.59
CA LEU A 130 -22.78 17.13 -16.87
C LEU A 130 -22.14 18.25 -16.04
N THR A 131 -21.53 19.20 -16.73
CA THR A 131 -20.98 20.45 -16.18
C THR A 131 -21.67 21.64 -16.82
N ASP A 132 -21.29 22.86 -16.43
CA ASP A 132 -21.81 24.07 -17.09
C ASP A 132 -21.32 24.19 -18.54
N ASP A 133 -20.19 23.54 -18.87
CA ASP A 133 -19.48 23.70 -20.14
C ASP A 133 -19.51 22.44 -21.03
N ALA A 134 -19.90 21.28 -20.49
CA ALA A 134 -19.89 20.01 -21.21
C ALA A 134 -20.97 19.04 -20.73
N MET A 135 -21.43 18.17 -21.62
CA MET A 135 -22.31 17.05 -21.30
C MET A 135 -21.91 15.82 -22.10
N THR A 136 -21.74 14.68 -21.45
CA THR A 136 -21.47 13.38 -22.09
C THR A 136 -22.64 12.43 -21.84
N LEU A 137 -23.20 11.90 -22.92
CA LEU A 137 -24.35 11.01 -22.91
C LEU A 137 -24.02 9.67 -23.58
N ASP A 138 -24.41 8.58 -22.94
CA ASP A 138 -24.28 7.23 -23.49
C ASP A 138 -25.66 6.59 -23.72
N ILE A 139 -25.78 5.76 -24.75
CA ILE A 139 -27.01 5.01 -25.05
C ILE A 139 -26.70 3.59 -25.52
N HIS A 140 -27.29 2.61 -24.84
CA HIS A 140 -27.18 1.19 -25.20
C HIS A 140 -28.13 0.85 -26.36
N PHE A 141 -27.57 0.51 -27.52
CA PHE A 141 -28.34 0.20 -28.73
C PHE A 141 -28.51 -1.32 -28.95
N GLY A 142 -28.22 -2.15 -27.95
CA GLY A 142 -28.43 -3.60 -27.99
C GLY A 142 -27.16 -4.40 -28.25
N ALA A 143 -26.42 -4.07 -29.30
CA ALA A 143 -25.14 -4.73 -29.61
C ALA A 143 -23.94 -4.07 -28.91
N GLY A 144 -24.06 -2.80 -28.54
CA GLY A 144 -23.02 -2.02 -27.85
C GLY A 144 -23.58 -0.68 -27.38
N TRP A 145 -22.71 0.32 -27.28
CA TRP A 145 -23.01 1.66 -26.79
C TRP A 145 -22.58 2.74 -27.77
N TRP A 146 -23.43 3.75 -27.94
CA TRP A 146 -23.06 5.02 -28.53
C TRP A 146 -22.77 6.02 -27.42
N ARG A 147 -21.73 6.83 -27.60
CA ARG A 147 -21.35 7.96 -26.76
C ARG A 147 -21.41 9.25 -27.56
N PHE A 148 -21.92 10.31 -26.94
CA PHE A 148 -22.04 11.66 -27.50
C PHE A 148 -21.54 12.71 -26.51
N ARG A 149 -20.76 13.67 -26.98
CA ARG A 149 -20.26 14.82 -26.20
C ARG A 149 -20.88 16.10 -26.76
N PHE A 150 -21.39 16.93 -25.87
CA PHE A 150 -22.05 18.18 -26.18
C PHE A 150 -21.40 19.34 -25.45
N VAL A 151 -21.53 20.52 -26.04
CA VAL A 151 -21.15 21.82 -25.47
C VAL A 151 -22.31 22.80 -25.54
N PRO A 152 -22.37 23.81 -24.66
CA PRO A 152 -23.31 24.90 -24.82
C PRO A 152 -23.11 25.59 -26.17
N VAL A 153 -24.20 25.94 -26.86
CA VAL A 153 -24.14 26.59 -28.17
C VAL A 153 -23.24 27.83 -28.14
N GLY A 154 -22.26 27.87 -29.03
CA GLY A 154 -21.29 28.98 -29.14
C GLY A 154 -20.08 28.89 -28.19
N THR A 155 -19.88 27.74 -27.56
CA THR A 155 -18.73 27.45 -26.67
C THR A 155 -17.80 26.43 -27.32
N GLU A 156 -16.49 26.67 -27.22
CA GLU A 156 -15.44 25.69 -27.54
C GLU A 156 -14.95 25.07 -26.23
N LEU A 157 -14.70 23.75 -26.19
CA LEU A 157 -14.11 23.12 -25.00
C LEU A 157 -12.68 23.60 -24.79
N SER A 158 -12.31 23.77 -23.52
CA SER A 158 -10.91 23.79 -23.10
C SER A 158 -10.20 22.55 -23.65
N SER A 159 -8.98 22.71 -24.15
CA SER A 159 -8.06 21.58 -24.34
C SER A 159 -7.11 21.51 -23.15
N TYR A 160 -6.86 20.30 -22.66
CA TYR A 160 -5.84 20.02 -21.65
C TYR A 160 -4.70 19.21 -22.26
N ASP A 161 -3.49 19.49 -21.80
CA ASP A 161 -2.31 18.74 -22.20
C ASP A 161 -2.26 17.42 -21.41
N LEU A 162 -2.26 16.30 -22.14
CA LEU A 162 -1.96 14.98 -21.61
C LEU A 162 -0.50 14.66 -21.94
N THR A 163 0.35 14.56 -20.92
CA THR A 163 1.74 14.12 -21.05
C THR A 163 1.82 12.64 -20.68
N LEU A 164 2.29 11.82 -21.61
CA LEU A 164 2.45 10.39 -21.48
C LEU A 164 3.93 10.07 -21.32
N GLU A 165 4.29 9.48 -20.20
CA GLU A 165 5.64 9.04 -19.87
C GLU A 165 5.65 7.53 -19.68
N VAL A 166 6.56 6.85 -20.37
CA VAL A 166 6.76 5.42 -20.25
C VAL A 166 8.22 5.10 -19.98
N ASN A 167 8.48 4.49 -18.83
CA ASN A 167 9.78 3.98 -18.46
C ASN A 167 10.05 2.67 -19.21
N THR A 168 11.16 2.62 -19.94
CA THR A 168 11.55 1.48 -20.77
C THR A 168 12.67 0.63 -20.17
N ALA A 169 12.97 0.77 -18.88
CA ALA A 169 14.08 0.06 -18.21
C ALA A 169 14.05 -1.48 -18.38
N ASN A 170 12.87 -2.05 -18.62
CA ASN A 170 12.66 -3.51 -18.75
C ASN A 170 12.66 -4.01 -20.20
N ILE A 171 12.85 -3.14 -21.20
CA ILE A 171 12.82 -3.52 -22.62
C ILE A 171 13.98 -2.89 -23.39
N GLU A 172 14.32 -3.48 -24.53
CA GLU A 172 15.13 -2.80 -25.55
C GLU A 172 14.20 -2.03 -26.49
N VAL A 173 14.40 -0.72 -26.61
CA VAL A 173 13.62 0.12 -27.55
C VAL A 173 14.09 -0.14 -28.97
N GLY A 174 13.16 -0.55 -29.83
CA GLY A 174 13.44 -0.86 -31.22
C GLY A 174 13.74 0.37 -32.08
N PRO A 175 14.19 0.17 -33.33
CA PRO A 175 14.75 1.23 -34.17
C PRO A 175 13.76 2.32 -34.59
N ASN A 176 12.45 2.09 -34.50
CA ASN A 176 11.44 3.09 -34.85
C ASN A 176 11.02 3.97 -33.66
N GLY A 177 11.49 3.67 -32.44
CA GLY A 177 11.21 4.44 -31.22
C GLY A 177 9.90 4.05 -30.51
N MET A 178 9.54 4.82 -29.48
CA MET A 178 8.33 4.60 -28.67
C MET A 178 7.16 5.48 -29.12
N TYR A 179 5.95 4.93 -29.08
CA TYR A 179 4.72 5.63 -29.39
C TYR A 179 3.63 5.34 -28.37
N ALA A 180 2.65 6.23 -28.26
CA ALA A 180 1.36 5.96 -27.66
C ALA A 180 0.25 6.08 -28.70
N GLY A 181 -0.71 5.16 -28.66
CA GLY A 181 -1.81 5.07 -29.61
C GLY A 181 -3.02 4.38 -29.01
N GLY A 182 -3.95 3.95 -29.85
CA GLY A 182 -5.15 3.22 -29.43
C GLY A 182 -6.25 4.14 -28.90
N GLY A 183 -7.50 3.65 -28.97
CA GLY A 183 -8.71 4.31 -28.50
C GLY A 183 -8.75 5.82 -28.74
N VAL A 184 -8.53 6.61 -27.69
CA VAL A 184 -8.65 8.08 -27.71
C VAL A 184 -7.51 8.80 -28.43
N LEU A 185 -6.36 8.14 -28.61
CA LEU A 185 -5.18 8.74 -29.25
C LEU A 185 -5.17 8.53 -30.76
N GLY A 186 -5.79 7.45 -31.25
CA GLY A 186 -5.86 7.12 -32.67
C GLY A 186 -5.02 5.90 -33.04
N ASP A 187 -4.28 5.99 -34.14
CA ASP A 187 -3.51 4.87 -34.69
C ASP A 187 -2.26 4.50 -33.87
N ALA A 188 -1.56 3.44 -34.27
CA ALA A 188 -0.38 2.91 -33.56
C ALA A 188 0.82 3.88 -33.50
N GLN A 189 0.82 4.96 -34.30
CA GLN A 189 1.86 5.98 -34.35
C GLN A 189 1.32 7.38 -33.99
N ALA A 190 0.16 7.45 -33.31
CA ALA A 190 -0.54 8.70 -33.05
C ALA A 190 0.27 9.73 -32.26
N VAL A 191 0.92 9.31 -31.17
CA VAL A 191 1.76 10.17 -30.33
C VAL A 191 3.17 9.59 -30.30
N ALA A 192 4.11 10.26 -30.98
CA ALA A 192 5.53 9.91 -30.89
C ALA A 192 6.11 10.37 -29.55
N LEU A 193 6.85 9.50 -28.87
CA LEU A 193 7.52 9.80 -27.62
C LEU A 193 9.03 10.01 -27.86
N SER A 194 9.70 10.75 -26.97
CA SER A 194 11.14 11.00 -27.01
C SER A 194 11.76 10.87 -25.63
N ASP A 195 12.98 10.33 -25.59
CA ASP A 195 13.88 10.31 -24.42
C ASP A 195 15.04 11.28 -24.69
N ASP A 196 14.76 12.57 -24.53
CA ASP A 196 15.69 13.65 -24.91
C ASP A 196 16.84 13.83 -23.90
N ASP A 197 16.65 13.43 -22.64
CA ASP A 197 17.65 13.50 -21.57
C ASP A 197 18.38 12.17 -21.32
N GLY A 198 17.91 11.07 -21.93
CA GLY A 198 18.59 9.78 -21.94
C GLY A 198 18.47 9.03 -20.61
N ASP A 199 17.40 9.27 -19.86
CA ASP A 199 17.14 8.63 -18.57
C ASP A 199 16.36 7.31 -18.69
N GLY A 200 15.91 6.98 -19.91
CA GLY A 200 15.12 5.78 -20.21
C GLY A 200 13.61 5.96 -20.03
N ILE A 201 13.14 7.18 -19.78
CA ILE A 201 11.72 7.54 -19.75
C ILE A 201 11.37 8.29 -21.04
N TRP A 202 10.52 7.66 -21.85
CA TRP A 202 10.06 8.23 -23.10
C TRP A 202 8.81 9.08 -22.84
N SER A 203 8.86 10.36 -23.22
CA SER A 203 7.79 11.32 -22.96
C SER A 203 7.21 11.92 -24.24
N GLY A 204 5.91 12.19 -24.25
CA GLY A 204 5.23 12.90 -25.34
C GLY A 204 3.93 13.54 -24.86
N THR A 205 3.57 14.68 -25.45
CA THR A 205 2.39 15.45 -25.05
C THR A 205 1.41 15.58 -26.20
N VAL A 206 0.13 15.36 -25.90
CA VAL A 206 -1.00 15.59 -26.82
C VAL A 206 -2.03 16.48 -26.15
N SER A 207 -2.54 17.48 -26.87
CA SER A 207 -3.63 18.33 -26.37
C SER A 207 -4.97 17.69 -26.71
N LEU A 208 -5.74 17.31 -25.69
CA LEU A 208 -7.04 16.66 -25.84
C LEU A 208 -8.16 17.51 -25.23
N PRO A 209 -9.39 17.45 -25.76
CA PRO A 209 -10.51 18.22 -25.21
C PRO A 209 -10.84 17.79 -23.77
N GLU A 210 -11.31 18.74 -22.96
CA GLU A 210 -11.81 18.49 -21.61
C GLU A 210 -12.85 17.35 -21.55
N GLY A 211 -12.68 16.44 -20.61
CA GLY A 211 -13.52 15.26 -20.41
C GLY A 211 -13.16 14.07 -21.30
N THR A 212 -12.07 14.12 -22.07
CA THR A 212 -11.61 12.96 -22.86
C THR A 212 -11.23 11.81 -21.93
N SER A 213 -11.79 10.63 -22.19
CA SER A 213 -11.59 9.37 -21.45
C SER A 213 -11.73 8.19 -22.41
N GLY A 214 -11.11 7.05 -22.12
CA GLY A 214 -11.20 5.84 -22.94
C GLY A 214 -9.89 5.05 -22.93
N ASN A 215 -9.66 4.17 -23.89
CA ASN A 215 -8.46 3.32 -23.88
C ASN A 215 -7.28 3.96 -24.63
N TYR A 216 -6.06 3.58 -24.25
CA TYR A 216 -4.80 3.90 -24.94
C TYR A 216 -3.75 2.81 -24.66
N ILE A 217 -2.66 2.77 -25.43
CA ILE A 217 -1.61 1.76 -25.26
C ILE A 217 -0.24 2.31 -25.66
N PHE A 218 0.84 1.84 -25.02
CA PHE A 218 2.21 2.11 -25.47
C PHE A 218 2.69 1.06 -26.47
N LEU A 219 3.49 1.49 -27.45
CA LEU A 219 4.01 0.64 -28.52
C LEU A 219 5.52 0.82 -28.65
N ASN A 220 6.23 -0.30 -28.76
CA ASN A 220 7.67 -0.34 -28.99
C ASN A 220 7.97 -0.63 -30.48
N SER A 221 8.45 0.39 -31.18
CA SER A 221 8.93 0.31 -32.55
C SER A 221 7.91 -0.13 -33.64
N PRO A 222 6.66 0.39 -33.64
CA PRO A 222 5.68 0.09 -34.70
C PRO A 222 6.19 0.52 -36.09
N ASN A 223 5.95 -0.32 -37.11
CA ASN A 223 6.39 -0.06 -38.49
C ASN A 223 5.49 0.93 -39.23
N ASP A 224 4.20 0.95 -38.91
CA ASP A 224 3.19 1.86 -39.46
C ASP A 224 2.01 2.02 -38.47
N GLY A 225 1.06 2.89 -38.79
CA GLY A 225 -0.11 3.17 -37.93
C GLY A 225 -1.06 1.97 -37.73
N GLY A 226 -0.89 0.86 -38.45
CA GLY A 226 -1.66 -0.38 -38.26
C GLY A 226 -0.93 -1.47 -37.48
N ASP A 227 0.31 -1.23 -37.05
CA ASP A 227 1.17 -2.25 -36.44
C ASP A 227 0.89 -2.47 -34.94
N TRP A 228 -0.26 -3.06 -34.64
CA TRP A 228 -0.67 -3.39 -33.27
C TRP A 228 0.12 -4.57 -32.66
N GLY A 229 0.99 -5.23 -33.43
CA GLY A 229 1.91 -6.25 -32.90
C GLY A 229 3.03 -5.67 -32.04
N ALA A 230 3.26 -4.36 -32.12
CA ALA A 230 4.26 -3.62 -31.35
C ALA A 230 3.79 -3.20 -29.96
N LYS A 231 2.53 -3.45 -29.60
CA LYS A 231 1.95 -3.00 -28.34
C LYS A 231 2.55 -3.73 -27.14
N GLU A 232 2.58 -3.05 -26.00
CA GLU A 232 2.91 -3.69 -24.72
C GLU A 232 1.90 -4.80 -24.35
N ASN A 233 2.35 -5.75 -23.52
CA ASN A 233 1.49 -6.81 -23.00
C ASN A 233 1.04 -6.50 -21.58
N LEU A 234 -0.27 -6.35 -21.38
CA LEU A 234 -0.89 -6.09 -20.07
C LEU A 234 -1.89 -7.19 -19.68
N ASP A 235 -1.84 -8.36 -20.32
CA ASP A 235 -2.79 -9.44 -20.07
C ASP A 235 -2.82 -9.85 -18.59
N GLY A 236 -4.03 -9.86 -18.01
CA GLY A 236 -4.25 -10.18 -16.60
C GLY A 236 -3.83 -9.09 -15.60
N LEU A 237 -3.34 -7.94 -16.05
CA LEU A 237 -2.94 -6.85 -15.15
C LEU A 237 -4.10 -5.89 -14.84
N GLU A 238 -4.08 -5.26 -13.66
CA GLU A 238 -5.19 -4.44 -13.15
C GLU A 238 -5.48 -3.16 -13.95
N CYS A 239 -4.46 -2.61 -14.63
CA CYS A 239 -4.58 -1.40 -15.45
C CYS A 239 -5.01 -1.70 -16.89
N SER A 240 -5.20 -2.98 -17.22
CA SER A 240 -5.68 -3.42 -18.52
C SER A 240 -7.20 -3.49 -18.56
N ASP A 241 -7.78 -3.26 -19.73
CA ASP A 241 -9.18 -3.52 -20.01
C ASP A 241 -9.34 -4.82 -20.82
N PRO A 242 -9.75 -5.95 -20.18
CA PRO A 242 -9.90 -7.23 -20.87
C PRO A 242 -10.95 -7.23 -21.98
N ALA A 243 -11.88 -6.27 -21.98
CA ALA A 243 -12.87 -6.13 -23.03
C ALA A 243 -12.34 -5.32 -24.23
N ASN A 244 -11.21 -4.62 -24.06
CA ASN A 244 -10.59 -3.77 -25.07
C ASN A 244 -9.12 -4.16 -25.27
N TYR A 245 -8.91 -5.42 -25.66
CA TYR A 245 -7.60 -5.98 -26.01
C TYR A 245 -6.53 -5.88 -24.91
N ASN A 246 -6.91 -5.71 -23.64
CA ASN A 246 -6.01 -5.43 -22.52
C ASN A 246 -5.30 -4.07 -22.62
N ASP A 247 -5.92 -3.07 -23.26
CA ASP A 247 -5.35 -1.72 -23.36
C ASP A 247 -5.53 -0.92 -22.05
N ARG A 248 -4.70 0.11 -21.84
CA ARG A 248 -4.77 0.97 -20.64
C ARG A 248 -6.01 1.86 -20.66
N ILE A 249 -6.49 2.26 -19.48
CA ILE A 249 -7.68 3.12 -19.32
C ILE A 249 -7.26 4.54 -18.92
N LEU A 250 -7.71 5.53 -19.69
CA LEU A 250 -7.60 6.96 -19.41
C LEU A 250 -8.86 7.46 -18.72
N ALA A 251 -8.71 7.95 -17.48
CA ALA A 251 -9.77 8.65 -16.77
C ALA A 251 -10.10 10.00 -17.43
N PRO A 252 -11.34 10.53 -17.26
CA PRO A 252 -11.73 11.81 -17.84
C PRO A 252 -10.78 12.97 -17.48
N LEU A 253 -10.26 13.65 -18.51
CA LEU A 253 -9.39 14.81 -18.32
C LEU A 253 -10.15 16.00 -17.73
N THR A 254 -9.81 16.40 -16.52
CA THR A 254 -10.38 17.59 -15.84
C THR A 254 -9.36 18.74 -15.71
N GLY A 255 -8.16 18.55 -16.24
CA GLY A 255 -7.03 19.48 -16.23
C GLY A 255 -5.86 18.90 -17.01
N ASN A 256 -4.75 19.65 -17.07
CA ASN A 256 -3.48 19.12 -17.58
C ASN A 256 -3.05 17.94 -16.72
N THR A 257 -2.71 16.82 -17.36
CA THR A 257 -2.47 15.54 -16.69
C THR A 257 -1.15 14.95 -17.20
N THR A 258 -0.35 14.42 -16.28
CA THR A 258 0.82 13.61 -16.61
C THR A 258 0.55 12.19 -16.13
N ILE A 259 0.73 11.21 -17.02
CA ILE A 259 0.70 9.79 -16.70
C ILE A 259 2.12 9.28 -16.83
N SER A 260 2.64 8.65 -15.77
CA SER A 260 3.98 8.07 -15.75
C SER A 260 3.87 6.60 -15.33
N THR A 261 4.32 5.69 -16.19
CA THR A 261 4.18 4.23 -16.01
C THR A 261 5.40 3.48 -16.53
N CYS A 262 5.50 2.18 -16.24
CA CYS A 262 6.48 1.29 -16.84
C CYS A 262 5.86 0.47 -17.98
N PHE A 263 6.63 0.28 -19.06
CA PHE A 263 6.20 -0.52 -20.21
C PHE A 263 5.87 -1.97 -19.79
N GLY A 264 4.66 -2.43 -20.10
CA GLY A 264 4.17 -3.76 -19.73
C GLY A 264 3.80 -3.93 -18.26
N GLN A 265 3.73 -2.86 -17.47
CA GLN A 265 3.36 -2.90 -16.05
C GLN A 265 2.33 -1.81 -15.69
N CYS A 266 1.71 -1.95 -14.52
CA CYS A 266 0.66 -1.05 -14.03
C CYS A 266 1.14 -0.01 -13.01
N SER A 267 2.44 0.28 -12.96
CA SER A 267 2.95 1.35 -12.09
C SER A 267 2.34 2.70 -12.48
N THR A 268 2.13 3.55 -11.47
CA THR A 268 1.50 4.88 -11.64
C THR A 268 2.45 6.02 -11.28
N ASP A 269 3.67 5.69 -10.87
CA ASP A 269 4.73 6.60 -10.46
C ASP A 269 5.96 6.55 -11.39
N GLY A 270 5.85 5.88 -12.54
CA GLY A 270 6.94 5.72 -13.50
C GLY A 270 8.05 4.75 -13.07
N THR A 271 7.90 4.05 -11.94
CA THR A 271 8.87 3.04 -11.53
C THR A 271 8.68 1.74 -12.31
N CYS A 272 9.78 1.12 -12.73
CA CYS A 272 9.76 -0.25 -13.26
C CYS A 272 10.18 -1.20 -12.15
N ALA A 273 9.26 -2.07 -11.73
CA ALA A 273 9.66 -3.24 -10.95
C ALA A 273 10.57 -4.09 -11.84
N ALA A 274 11.68 -4.56 -11.29
CA ALA A 274 12.54 -5.50 -12.01
C ALA A 274 11.68 -6.66 -12.53
N PRO A 275 11.87 -7.12 -13.78
CA PRO A 275 11.16 -8.29 -14.27
C PRO A 275 11.37 -9.44 -13.30
N ALA A 276 10.35 -10.28 -13.08
CA ALA A 276 10.54 -11.50 -12.31
C ALA A 276 11.71 -12.27 -12.91
N GLU A 277 12.71 -12.60 -12.09
CA GLU A 277 13.85 -13.39 -12.57
C GLU A 277 13.30 -14.71 -13.12
N THR A 278 13.64 -14.98 -14.37
CA THR A 278 13.37 -16.25 -15.02
C THR A 278 14.65 -17.04 -15.12
N TYR A 279 14.51 -18.35 -15.07
CA TYR A 279 15.60 -19.31 -15.17
C TYR A 279 15.39 -20.17 -16.42
N ASP A 280 16.46 -20.37 -17.20
CA ASP A 280 16.42 -21.29 -18.31
C ASP A 280 16.35 -22.73 -17.80
N VAL A 281 15.22 -23.39 -18.04
CA VAL A 281 14.97 -24.78 -17.65
C VAL A 281 14.91 -25.64 -18.91
N THR A 282 15.81 -26.61 -19.02
CA THR A 282 15.84 -27.57 -20.13
C THR A 282 15.08 -28.83 -19.75
N PHE A 283 13.98 -29.09 -20.44
CA PHE A 283 13.17 -30.30 -20.32
C PHE A 283 13.66 -31.37 -21.30
N GLN A 284 13.69 -32.62 -20.86
CA GLN A 284 14.18 -33.74 -21.68
C GLN A 284 13.28 -34.97 -21.52
N VAL A 285 12.93 -35.63 -22.62
CA VAL A 285 12.16 -36.88 -22.61
C VAL A 285 12.70 -37.88 -23.61
N ASP A 286 12.98 -39.09 -23.13
CA ASP A 286 13.36 -40.23 -23.95
C ASP A 286 12.11 -40.92 -24.51
N MET A 287 11.98 -40.87 -25.84
CA MET A 287 10.86 -41.45 -26.57
C MET A 287 11.16 -42.85 -27.13
N SER A 288 12.31 -43.45 -26.80
CA SER A 288 12.77 -44.74 -27.35
C SER A 288 11.85 -45.92 -27.04
N SER A 289 11.08 -45.85 -25.97
CA SER A 289 10.08 -46.85 -25.58
C SER A 289 8.70 -46.63 -26.21
N TYR A 290 8.47 -45.51 -26.89
CA TYR A 290 7.18 -45.17 -27.48
C TYR A 290 6.93 -45.97 -28.78
N GLU A 291 5.91 -46.84 -28.76
CA GLU A 291 5.60 -47.74 -29.88
C GLU A 291 4.75 -47.09 -31.01
N GLY A 292 4.31 -45.84 -30.84
CA GLY A 292 3.47 -45.12 -31.80
C GLY A 292 4.27 -44.38 -32.90
N SER A 293 3.57 -43.76 -33.85
CA SER A 293 4.20 -42.81 -34.79
C SER A 293 4.35 -41.44 -34.13
N ILE A 294 5.55 -40.86 -34.19
CA ILE A 294 5.83 -39.51 -33.70
C ILE A 294 5.89 -38.58 -34.91
N GLY A 295 5.02 -37.57 -34.98
CA GLY A 295 5.18 -36.41 -35.87
C GLY A 295 5.89 -35.26 -35.16
N THR A 296 5.39 -34.88 -33.98
CA THR A 296 5.94 -33.84 -33.09
C THR A 296 5.87 -34.29 -31.63
N VAL A 297 6.83 -33.84 -30.82
CA VAL A 297 6.80 -33.96 -29.35
C VAL A 297 6.64 -32.56 -28.77
N ASN A 298 5.73 -32.38 -27.83
CA ASN A 298 5.40 -31.06 -27.29
C ASN A 298 5.49 -31.03 -25.76
N LEU A 299 5.95 -29.90 -25.23
CA LEU A 299 5.94 -29.59 -23.80
C LEU A 299 4.71 -28.73 -23.47
N ASN A 300 3.92 -29.13 -22.49
CA ASN A 300 2.70 -28.43 -22.09
C ASN A 300 2.71 -28.20 -20.59
N GLY A 301 2.38 -27.01 -20.13
CA GLY A 301 2.32 -26.72 -18.71
C GLY A 301 1.52 -25.47 -18.37
N ASN A 302 1.40 -25.18 -17.08
CA ASN A 302 0.75 -23.96 -16.60
C ASN A 302 1.40 -22.68 -17.17
N PHE A 303 2.72 -22.69 -17.37
CA PHE A 303 3.51 -21.59 -17.93
C PHE A 303 3.27 -21.29 -19.42
N ASN A 304 2.63 -22.18 -20.18
CA ASN A 304 2.28 -21.94 -21.59
C ASN A 304 0.77 -22.11 -21.88
N GLY A 305 -0.05 -22.01 -20.84
CA GLY A 305 -1.50 -22.12 -20.94
C GLY A 305 -1.97 -23.49 -21.43
N TRP A 306 -1.19 -24.55 -21.21
CA TRP A 306 -1.45 -25.91 -21.69
C TRP A 306 -1.70 -25.97 -23.22
N CYS A 307 -0.93 -25.19 -23.97
CA CYS A 307 -1.06 -25.15 -25.42
C CYS A 307 -0.40 -26.35 -26.11
N GLY A 308 -1.23 -27.27 -26.59
CA GLY A 308 -0.85 -28.57 -27.19
C GLY A 308 0.28 -28.56 -28.21
N SER A 309 0.44 -27.46 -28.97
CA SER A 309 1.39 -27.36 -30.08
C SER A 309 2.27 -26.10 -30.04
N CYS A 310 2.28 -25.34 -28.94
CA CYS A 310 3.03 -24.07 -28.88
C CYS A 310 4.51 -24.25 -28.54
N ALA A 311 4.89 -25.35 -27.88
CA ALA A 311 6.25 -25.63 -27.44
C ALA A 311 6.71 -26.99 -27.96
N GLU A 312 7.09 -27.03 -29.24
CA GLU A 312 7.64 -28.22 -29.90
C GLU A 312 9.08 -28.47 -29.46
N MET A 313 9.38 -29.71 -29.09
CA MET A 313 10.69 -30.18 -28.65
C MET A 313 11.47 -30.79 -29.83
N THR A 314 12.80 -30.78 -29.75
CA THR A 314 13.65 -31.27 -30.85
C THR A 314 14.58 -32.41 -30.41
N ASP A 315 14.77 -33.38 -31.30
CA ASP A 315 15.81 -34.43 -31.23
C ASP A 315 16.87 -34.10 -32.30
N ALA A 316 17.80 -33.22 -31.95
CA ALA A 316 18.73 -32.62 -32.92
C ALA A 316 19.88 -33.56 -33.32
N ASP A 317 20.26 -34.49 -32.44
CA ASP A 317 21.33 -35.46 -32.65
C ASP A 317 20.83 -36.85 -33.08
N GLY A 318 19.52 -37.08 -33.01
CA GLY A 318 18.85 -38.27 -33.51
C GLY A 318 19.01 -39.48 -32.59
N ASP A 319 19.19 -39.25 -31.29
CA ASP A 319 19.40 -40.30 -30.29
C ASP A 319 18.09 -40.82 -29.67
N GLY A 320 16.96 -40.16 -29.97
CA GLY A 320 15.63 -40.49 -29.45
C GLY A 320 15.21 -39.70 -28.22
N VAL A 321 16.06 -38.79 -27.71
CA VAL A 321 15.76 -37.86 -26.61
C VAL A 321 15.39 -36.50 -27.17
N TYR A 322 14.20 -36.03 -26.82
CA TYR A 322 13.71 -34.72 -27.22
C TYR A 322 13.98 -33.71 -26.12
N SER A 323 14.48 -32.54 -26.48
CA SER A 323 14.79 -31.46 -25.53
C SER A 323 14.20 -30.11 -25.95
N LEU A 324 13.91 -29.28 -24.94
CA LEU A 324 13.51 -27.88 -25.09
C LEU A 324 13.89 -27.07 -23.84
N THR A 325 14.54 -25.93 -24.04
CA THR A 325 14.81 -24.95 -22.98
C THR A 325 13.72 -23.88 -22.95
N VAL A 326 13.17 -23.61 -21.77
CA VAL A 326 12.12 -22.61 -21.55
C VAL A 326 12.52 -21.70 -20.37
N PRO A 327 12.49 -20.37 -20.53
CA PRO A 327 12.69 -19.44 -19.43
C PRO A 327 11.45 -19.42 -18.53
N LEU A 328 11.61 -19.76 -17.25
CA LEU A 328 10.50 -19.88 -16.28
C LEU A 328 10.75 -19.09 -15.00
N PRO A 329 9.75 -18.42 -14.42
CA PRO A 329 9.89 -17.77 -13.12
C PRO A 329 10.10 -18.80 -12.00
N ALA A 330 10.64 -18.35 -10.87
CA ALA A 330 10.73 -19.18 -9.66
C ALA A 330 9.34 -19.67 -9.21
N GLY A 331 9.27 -20.90 -8.71
CA GLY A 331 8.04 -21.48 -8.15
C GLY A 331 7.65 -22.82 -8.75
N SER A 332 6.54 -23.37 -8.24
CA SER A 332 6.01 -24.66 -8.69
C SER A 332 5.37 -24.58 -10.07
N ILE A 333 5.78 -25.47 -10.96
CA ILE A 333 5.16 -25.68 -12.26
C ILE A 333 4.59 -27.09 -12.38
N GLU A 334 3.57 -27.20 -13.22
CA GLU A 334 3.03 -28.48 -13.68
C GLU A 334 3.20 -28.60 -15.18
N TYR A 335 3.58 -29.79 -15.65
CA TYR A 335 3.80 -30.02 -17.07
C TYR A 335 3.52 -31.47 -17.53
N LYS A 336 3.49 -31.67 -18.85
CA LYS A 336 3.39 -32.96 -19.55
C LYS A 336 4.13 -32.94 -20.87
N PHE A 337 4.62 -34.12 -21.25
CA PHE A 337 5.01 -34.40 -22.63
C PHE A 337 3.82 -34.95 -23.43
N THR A 338 3.66 -34.50 -24.67
CA THR A 338 2.61 -34.96 -25.56
C THR A 338 3.15 -35.23 -26.97
N VAL A 339 2.38 -35.97 -27.77
CA VAL A 339 2.73 -36.32 -29.16
C VAL A 339 1.63 -35.86 -30.11
N ASP A 340 2.03 -35.17 -31.18
CA ASP A 340 1.15 -34.61 -32.22
C ASP A 340 0.05 -33.71 -31.64
N GLY A 341 0.45 -32.71 -30.84
CA GLY A 341 -0.49 -31.90 -30.09
C GLY A 341 -1.01 -32.66 -28.86
N TRP A 342 -2.33 -32.75 -28.73
CA TRP A 342 -3.01 -33.54 -27.67
C TRP A 342 -3.46 -34.93 -28.14
N ASN A 343 -2.99 -35.39 -29.31
CA ASN A 343 -3.41 -36.68 -29.87
C ASN A 343 -2.99 -37.87 -29.00
N ASN A 344 -1.78 -37.81 -28.43
CA ASN A 344 -1.36 -38.70 -27.34
C ASN A 344 -0.69 -37.88 -26.24
N GLN A 345 -0.82 -38.32 -25.00
CA GLN A 345 -0.29 -37.65 -23.81
C GLN A 345 0.13 -38.67 -22.76
N GLU A 346 0.96 -38.23 -21.82
CA GLU A 346 1.27 -39.03 -20.63
C GLU A 346 0.02 -39.24 -19.75
N ASN A 347 -0.12 -40.46 -19.25
CA ASN A 347 -1.21 -40.94 -18.41
C ASN A 347 -0.63 -41.71 -17.21
N PHE A 348 -0.36 -40.97 -16.13
CA PHE A 348 0.13 -41.48 -14.85
C PHE A 348 -1.01 -42.01 -13.97
N ALA A 349 -0.69 -42.90 -13.03
CA ALA A 349 -1.67 -43.45 -12.08
C ALA A 349 -1.89 -42.52 -10.87
N GLY A 350 -0.95 -41.61 -10.59
CA GLY A 350 -0.97 -40.69 -9.46
C GLY A 350 -0.20 -41.25 -8.26
N GLY A 351 0.70 -40.43 -7.69
CA GLY A 351 1.53 -40.78 -6.53
C GLY A 351 2.94 -41.25 -6.87
N GLU A 352 3.31 -41.26 -8.16
CA GLU A 352 4.70 -41.39 -8.59
C GLU A 352 5.50 -40.13 -8.20
N SER A 353 6.80 -40.29 -7.93
CA SER A 353 7.66 -39.24 -7.33
C SER A 353 7.75 -37.94 -8.11
N CYS A 354 7.60 -38.00 -9.44
CA CYS A 354 7.64 -36.83 -10.31
C CYS A 354 6.26 -36.24 -10.61
N THR A 355 5.19 -36.78 -10.01
CA THR A 355 3.81 -36.39 -10.33
C THR A 355 3.16 -35.54 -9.25
N VAL A 356 2.36 -34.58 -9.69
CA VAL A 356 1.45 -33.79 -8.85
C VAL A 356 0.04 -34.06 -9.35
N THR A 357 -0.90 -34.24 -8.42
CA THR A 357 -2.32 -34.45 -8.72
C THR A 357 -3.11 -33.23 -8.33
N ASP A 358 -3.53 -32.44 -9.31
CA ASP A 358 -4.49 -31.35 -9.12
C ASP A 358 -5.86 -31.73 -9.68
N GLY A 359 -6.84 -31.84 -8.77
CA GLY A 359 -8.21 -32.22 -9.09
C GLY A 359 -8.31 -33.59 -9.77
N THR A 360 -8.51 -33.59 -11.09
CA THR A 360 -8.75 -34.83 -11.89
C THR A 360 -7.56 -35.20 -12.77
N TYR A 361 -6.52 -34.37 -12.83
CA TYR A 361 -5.37 -34.56 -13.71
C TYR A 361 -4.14 -34.93 -12.89
N VAL A 362 -3.38 -35.89 -13.41
CA VAL A 362 -2.05 -36.24 -12.89
C VAL A 362 -1.03 -35.73 -13.90
N ASN A 363 -0.26 -34.73 -13.47
CA ASN A 363 0.76 -34.02 -14.23
C ASN A 363 2.13 -34.27 -13.63
N ARG A 364 3.20 -33.92 -14.34
CA ARG A 364 4.54 -33.84 -13.75
C ARG A 364 4.65 -32.53 -12.96
N GLY A 365 5.34 -32.56 -11.83
CA GLY A 365 5.66 -31.36 -11.04
C GLY A 365 7.14 -31.04 -11.07
N TYR A 366 7.48 -29.76 -11.05
CA TYR A 366 8.85 -29.30 -10.86
C TYR A 366 8.85 -27.95 -10.12
N GLU A 367 9.83 -27.75 -9.22
CA GLU A 367 10.03 -26.48 -8.53
C GLU A 367 11.19 -25.74 -9.18
N VAL A 368 10.90 -24.59 -9.79
CA VAL A 368 11.93 -23.75 -10.41
C VAL A 368 12.60 -22.92 -9.32
N VAL A 369 13.88 -23.20 -9.04
CA VAL A 369 14.69 -22.47 -8.05
C VAL A 369 15.94 -21.83 -8.66
N GLY A 370 16.18 -22.05 -9.95
CA GLY A 370 17.42 -21.69 -10.63
C GLY A 370 17.47 -22.22 -12.06
N GLU A 371 18.52 -21.87 -12.81
CA GLU A 371 18.81 -22.50 -14.10
C GLU A 371 18.98 -24.01 -13.91
N ALA A 372 18.34 -24.80 -14.77
CA ALA A 372 18.31 -26.24 -14.61
C ALA A 372 18.27 -26.97 -15.95
N THR A 373 18.85 -28.16 -15.96
CA THR A 373 18.60 -29.17 -17.00
C THR A 373 18.03 -30.38 -16.30
N LEU A 374 16.78 -30.70 -16.57
CA LEU A 374 16.08 -31.80 -15.93
C LEU A 374 16.64 -33.13 -16.44
N ASP A 375 16.62 -34.15 -15.57
CA ASP A 375 17.01 -35.51 -15.95
C ASP A 375 16.19 -36.03 -17.12
N VAL A 376 16.83 -36.85 -17.95
CA VAL A 376 16.15 -37.53 -19.05
C VAL A 376 15.23 -38.60 -18.46
N VAL A 377 13.92 -38.40 -18.64
CA VAL A 377 12.88 -39.33 -18.20
C VAL A 377 12.32 -40.12 -19.37
N CYS A 378 11.93 -41.37 -19.13
CA CYS A 378 11.22 -42.15 -20.14
C CYS A 378 9.81 -41.59 -20.33
N TYR A 379 9.32 -41.56 -21.57
CA TYR A 379 7.94 -41.17 -21.85
C TYR A 379 6.96 -41.99 -21.00
N ASN A 380 6.08 -41.30 -20.28
CA ASN A 380 5.11 -41.91 -19.37
C ASN A 380 5.72 -42.65 -18.16
N SER A 381 6.92 -42.23 -17.72
CA SER A 381 7.61 -42.73 -16.53
C SER A 381 8.34 -41.61 -15.79
N CYS A 382 8.48 -41.73 -14.46
CA CYS A 382 9.38 -40.87 -13.70
C CYS A 382 10.85 -41.29 -13.79
N ASP A 383 11.10 -42.52 -14.24
CA ASP A 383 12.44 -43.11 -14.35
C ASP A 383 12.96 -43.03 -15.79
N ALA A 384 14.28 -43.10 -15.96
CA ALA A 384 14.93 -43.30 -17.26
C ALA A 384 14.48 -44.62 -17.92
N CYS A 385 14.52 -44.71 -19.26
CA CYS A 385 14.13 -45.93 -19.96
C CYS A 385 15.07 -47.10 -19.60
N ASP A 386 14.51 -48.28 -19.28
CA ASP A 386 15.29 -49.37 -18.69
C ASP A 386 16.18 -50.08 -19.72
N GLY A 387 17.47 -49.74 -19.65
CA GLY A 387 18.52 -50.39 -20.45
C GLY A 387 19.67 -51.00 -19.66
N SER A 388 19.81 -50.79 -18.35
CA SER A 388 20.79 -51.47 -17.49
C SER A 388 20.77 -50.89 -16.07
N GLY A 389 20.55 -51.72 -15.07
CA GLY A 389 20.51 -51.28 -13.67
C GLY A 389 21.87 -50.94 -13.06
N GLY A 390 21.83 -50.01 -12.09
CA GLY A 390 22.56 -50.12 -10.83
C GLY A 390 23.92 -49.43 -10.75
N GLY A 391 23.89 -48.14 -10.40
CA GLY A 391 25.03 -47.36 -9.97
C GLY A 391 24.78 -45.89 -10.25
N GLY A 392 23.76 -45.30 -9.62
CA GLY A 392 23.65 -43.84 -9.62
C GLY A 392 24.91 -43.30 -8.95
N ASP A 393 25.65 -42.45 -9.64
CA ASP A 393 26.76 -41.73 -9.06
C ASP A 393 26.22 -41.04 -7.79
N THR A 394 26.63 -41.45 -6.59
CA THR A 394 26.33 -40.71 -5.36
C THR A 394 27.45 -39.72 -5.12
N VAL A 395 27.10 -38.59 -4.50
CA VAL A 395 28.06 -37.59 -4.05
C VAL A 395 28.03 -37.52 -2.54
N SER A 396 29.18 -37.28 -1.92
CA SER A 396 29.28 -37.15 -0.47
C SER A 396 28.89 -35.74 -0.02
N LEU A 397 27.98 -35.65 0.95
CA LEU A 397 27.55 -34.40 1.56
C LEU A 397 27.92 -34.41 3.03
N THR A 398 28.85 -33.53 3.43
CA THR A 398 29.31 -33.40 4.81
C THR A 398 28.79 -32.12 5.43
N PHE A 399 28.16 -32.25 6.60
CA PHE A 399 27.75 -31.12 7.43
C PHE A 399 28.67 -31.01 8.64
N ASN A 400 29.17 -29.81 8.89
CA ASN A 400 29.90 -29.42 10.08
C ASN A 400 29.14 -28.30 10.79
N VAL A 401 28.80 -28.48 12.07
CA VAL A 401 28.16 -27.45 12.90
C VAL A 401 29.00 -27.15 14.13
N ASN A 402 29.52 -25.93 14.19
CA ASN A 402 30.24 -25.41 15.33
C ASN A 402 29.26 -25.01 16.43
N THR A 403 29.50 -25.50 17.65
CA THR A 403 28.62 -25.32 18.80
C THR A 403 29.20 -24.38 19.87
N ALA A 404 30.25 -23.64 19.55
CA ALA A 404 30.95 -22.78 20.52
C ALA A 404 30.08 -21.67 21.17
N ASN A 405 28.93 -21.34 20.59
CA ASN A 405 27.99 -20.33 21.11
C ASN A 405 26.84 -20.91 21.96
N ILE A 406 26.78 -22.23 22.13
CA ILE A 406 25.74 -22.94 22.89
C ILE A 406 26.34 -23.95 23.86
N GLU A 407 25.53 -24.43 24.81
CA GLU A 407 25.83 -25.63 25.58
C GLU A 407 25.15 -26.83 24.92
N VAL A 408 25.91 -27.86 24.53
CA VAL A 408 25.38 -29.07 23.92
C VAL A 408 24.73 -29.95 24.99
N GLY A 409 23.45 -30.27 24.80
CA GLY A 409 22.67 -31.07 25.74
C GLY A 409 23.05 -32.57 25.71
N PRO A 410 22.52 -33.36 26.66
CA PRO A 410 22.97 -34.73 26.91
C PRO A 410 22.71 -35.72 25.77
N ASN A 411 21.78 -35.43 24.84
CA ASN A 411 21.52 -36.30 23.69
C ASN A 411 22.39 -35.96 22.47
N GLY A 412 23.19 -34.88 22.50
CA GLY A 412 24.09 -34.49 21.41
C GLY A 412 23.40 -33.69 20.29
N ILE A 413 24.11 -33.53 19.17
CA ILE A 413 23.64 -32.76 18.00
C ILE A 413 23.12 -33.69 16.89
N TYR A 414 22.03 -33.28 16.25
CA TYR A 414 21.40 -33.99 15.14
C TYR A 414 21.19 -33.10 13.93
N LEU A 415 21.23 -33.71 12.74
CA LEU A 415 20.74 -33.17 11.49
C LEU A 415 19.38 -33.81 11.19
N GLY A 416 18.39 -32.98 10.87
CA GLY A 416 17.03 -33.40 10.50
C GLY A 416 16.31 -32.32 9.68
N GLY A 417 14.98 -32.40 9.63
CA GLY A 417 14.15 -31.42 8.92
C GLY A 417 14.16 -31.61 7.40
N GLY A 418 13.13 -31.08 6.75
CA GLY A 418 12.94 -31.12 5.29
C GLY A 418 13.32 -32.45 4.65
N VAL A 419 14.37 -32.45 3.84
CA VAL A 419 14.79 -33.62 3.04
C VAL A 419 15.46 -34.75 3.85
N PHE A 420 15.79 -34.49 5.11
CA PHE A 420 16.47 -35.45 5.98
C PHE A 420 15.53 -36.15 6.97
N GLY A 421 14.29 -35.70 7.10
CA GLY A 421 13.26 -36.38 7.89
C GLY A 421 13.11 -35.82 9.31
N ASP A 422 13.01 -36.70 10.30
CA ASP A 422 12.60 -36.34 11.67
C ASP A 422 13.72 -35.68 12.52
N ALA A 423 13.37 -35.23 13.73
CA ALA A 423 14.27 -34.52 14.65
C ALA A 423 15.49 -35.34 15.12
N GLN A 424 15.48 -36.67 14.94
CA GLN A 424 16.58 -37.57 15.29
C GLN A 424 17.12 -38.33 14.08
N ALA A 425 16.89 -37.82 12.86
CA ALA A 425 17.21 -38.52 11.62
C ALA A 425 18.69 -38.92 11.51
N TYR A 426 19.60 -37.98 11.73
CA TYR A 426 21.04 -38.23 11.64
C TYR A 426 21.79 -37.66 12.84
N ALA A 427 22.28 -38.54 13.72
CA ALA A 427 23.15 -38.15 14.82
C ALA A 427 24.52 -37.70 14.28
N MET A 428 25.03 -36.57 14.77
CA MET A 428 26.36 -36.05 14.43
C MET A 428 27.39 -36.49 15.49
N SER A 429 28.68 -36.44 15.17
CA SER A 429 29.77 -36.73 16.12
C SER A 429 30.79 -35.59 16.21
N ASP A 430 31.32 -35.36 17.41
CA ASP A 430 32.48 -34.51 17.69
C ASP A 430 33.61 -35.41 18.20
N ASP A 431 34.21 -36.16 17.28
CA ASP A 431 35.15 -37.25 17.59
C ASP A 431 36.54 -36.74 18.01
N ASP A 432 36.90 -35.50 17.65
CA ASP A 432 38.17 -34.86 18.01
C ASP A 432 38.05 -33.82 19.13
N ASN A 433 36.84 -33.59 19.64
CA ASN A 433 36.54 -32.72 20.78
C ASN A 433 36.93 -31.26 20.55
N ASP A 434 36.78 -30.77 19.32
CA ASP A 434 37.02 -29.38 18.96
C ASP A 434 35.76 -28.49 19.06
N GLY A 435 34.59 -29.10 19.30
CA GLY A 435 33.29 -28.44 19.41
C GLY A 435 32.55 -28.30 18.07
N VAL A 436 33.08 -28.86 17.00
CA VAL A 436 32.44 -28.98 15.69
C VAL A 436 31.88 -30.39 15.53
N TRP A 437 30.57 -30.48 15.36
CA TRP A 437 29.87 -31.75 15.16
C TRP A 437 29.75 -32.02 13.66
N THR A 438 30.07 -33.25 13.24
CA THR A 438 30.14 -33.64 11.83
C THR A 438 29.24 -34.84 11.51
N VAL A 439 28.63 -34.83 10.32
CA VAL A 439 28.02 -36.01 9.68
C VAL A 439 28.27 -35.99 8.17
N THR A 440 28.53 -37.16 7.57
CA THR A 440 28.68 -37.32 6.11
C THR A 440 27.64 -38.30 5.60
N LEU A 441 26.92 -37.92 4.54
CA LEU A 441 25.87 -38.68 3.90
C LEU A 441 26.20 -38.92 2.42
N GLU A 442 25.83 -40.08 1.89
CA GLU A 442 25.87 -40.36 0.44
C GLU A 442 24.50 -40.02 -0.15
N VAL A 443 24.45 -39.04 -1.05
CA VAL A 443 23.20 -38.52 -1.60
C VAL A 443 23.19 -38.60 -3.13
N ALA A 444 22.00 -38.62 -3.72
CA ALA A 444 21.85 -38.52 -5.17
C ALA A 444 22.23 -37.09 -5.65
N PRO A 445 22.94 -36.95 -6.78
CA PRO A 445 23.23 -35.66 -7.37
C PRO A 445 21.94 -34.88 -7.61
N GLY A 446 21.93 -33.60 -7.23
CA GLY A 446 20.76 -32.73 -7.30
C GLY A 446 19.91 -32.66 -6.02
N LEU A 447 20.24 -33.41 -4.95
CA LEU A 447 19.55 -33.27 -3.67
C LEU A 447 19.62 -31.81 -3.21
N SER A 448 18.45 -31.20 -3.00
CA SER A 448 18.23 -29.84 -2.53
C SER A 448 16.96 -29.77 -1.69
N GLY A 449 16.80 -28.74 -0.87
CA GLY A 449 15.62 -28.54 -0.02
C GLY A 449 15.99 -27.93 1.32
N ASN A 450 15.20 -28.14 2.37
CA ASN A 450 15.46 -27.57 3.70
C ASN A 450 16.06 -28.61 4.68
N TYR A 451 16.80 -28.12 5.66
CA TYR A 451 17.38 -28.91 6.76
C TYR A 451 17.56 -28.07 8.01
N ILE A 452 17.75 -28.71 9.16
CA ILE A 452 17.95 -28.00 10.43
C ILE A 452 18.87 -28.78 11.37
N PHE A 453 19.63 -28.07 12.20
CA PHE A 453 20.35 -28.67 13.32
C PHE A 453 19.53 -28.64 14.60
N LEU A 454 19.64 -29.70 15.40
CA LEU A 454 18.93 -29.84 16.66
C LEU A 454 19.90 -30.11 17.81
N ASN A 455 19.70 -29.45 18.94
CA ASN A 455 20.47 -29.65 20.16
C ASN A 455 19.69 -30.47 21.18
N SER A 456 20.10 -31.72 21.34
CA SER A 456 19.60 -32.66 22.32
C SER A 456 18.10 -33.03 22.24
N PRO A 457 17.54 -33.32 21.03
CA PRO A 457 16.16 -33.77 20.89
C PRO A 457 15.88 -35.06 21.69
N ASN A 458 14.72 -35.13 22.35
CA ASN A 458 14.31 -36.27 23.17
C ASN A 458 13.71 -37.42 22.35
N ASP A 459 13.05 -37.11 21.25
CA ASP A 459 12.47 -38.05 20.29
C ASP A 459 12.38 -37.40 18.89
N GLY A 460 11.97 -38.17 17.88
CA GLY A 460 11.87 -37.69 16.49
C GLY A 460 10.82 -36.58 16.25
N GLY A 461 9.95 -36.28 17.22
CA GLY A 461 8.99 -35.17 17.15
C GLY A 461 9.40 -33.93 17.93
N ASP A 462 10.57 -33.93 18.58
CA ASP A 462 11.03 -32.86 19.46
C ASP A 462 11.60 -31.66 18.70
N TRP A 463 10.74 -30.97 17.95
CA TRP A 463 11.09 -29.77 17.20
C TRP A 463 11.38 -28.56 18.08
N GLY A 464 11.15 -28.63 19.40
CA GLY A 464 11.59 -27.60 20.34
C GLY A 464 13.11 -27.56 20.52
N ALA A 465 13.82 -28.60 20.08
CA ALA A 465 15.28 -28.70 20.13
C ALA A 465 16.00 -28.06 18.93
N LYS A 466 15.26 -27.58 17.92
CA LYS A 466 15.87 -26.96 16.73
C LYS A 466 16.60 -25.67 17.08
N GLU A 467 17.61 -25.34 16.30
CA GLU A 467 18.20 -24.01 16.31
C GLU A 467 17.16 -22.93 15.90
N ASN A 468 17.36 -21.70 16.37
CA ASN A 468 16.53 -20.56 16.01
C ASN A 468 17.24 -19.71 14.95
N LEU A 469 16.66 -19.64 13.75
CA LEU A 469 17.19 -18.85 12.63
C LEU A 469 16.21 -17.78 12.15
N ALA A 470 15.11 -17.54 12.88
CA ALA A 470 14.06 -16.62 12.44
C ALA A 470 14.63 -15.22 12.13
N GLY A 471 14.37 -14.75 10.90
CA GLY A 471 14.85 -13.45 10.40
C GLY A 471 16.31 -13.41 9.95
N LEU A 472 17.04 -14.53 9.94
CA LEU A 472 18.41 -14.61 9.42
C LEU A 472 18.43 -15.00 7.93
N GLU A 473 19.48 -14.60 7.21
CA GLU A 473 19.59 -14.76 5.74
C GLU A 473 19.62 -16.21 5.24
N CYS A 474 20.05 -17.15 6.08
CA CYS A 474 20.12 -18.58 5.74
C CYS A 474 18.85 -19.35 6.11
N ALA A 475 17.88 -18.67 6.71
CA ALA A 475 16.59 -19.25 7.08
C ALA A 475 15.60 -19.08 5.94
N ASP A 476 14.74 -20.06 5.76
CA ASP A 476 13.58 -19.99 4.88
C ASP A 476 12.32 -19.68 5.70
N PRO A 477 11.79 -18.43 5.67
CA PRO A 477 10.63 -18.04 6.46
C PRO A 477 9.35 -18.82 6.09
N THR A 478 9.32 -19.43 4.91
CA THR A 478 8.16 -20.23 4.44
C THR A 478 8.24 -21.68 4.90
N ASN A 479 9.42 -22.14 5.34
CA ASN A 479 9.69 -23.49 5.80
C ASN A 479 10.21 -23.50 7.24
N PHE A 480 9.42 -22.86 8.14
CA PHE A 480 9.67 -22.84 9.58
C PHE A 480 11.02 -22.22 9.99
N ASP A 481 11.62 -21.36 9.16
CA ASP A 481 12.97 -20.81 9.35
C ASP A 481 14.06 -21.89 9.32
N ASP A 482 13.85 -22.98 8.56
CA ASP A 482 14.87 -24.01 8.35
C ASP A 482 15.95 -23.55 7.34
N ARG A 483 17.15 -24.15 7.42
CA ARG A 483 18.26 -23.84 6.50
C ARG A 483 17.97 -24.35 5.10
N ILE A 484 18.52 -23.66 4.10
CA ILE A 484 18.38 -24.03 2.69
C ILE A 484 19.63 -24.80 2.21
N LEU A 485 19.42 -25.97 1.60
CA LEU A 485 20.41 -26.79 0.92
C LEU A 485 20.29 -26.57 -0.58
N ALA A 486 21.31 -25.95 -1.17
CA ALA A 486 21.46 -25.86 -2.63
C ALA A 486 21.67 -27.25 -3.26
N PRO A 487 21.33 -27.45 -4.55
CA PRO A 487 21.52 -28.73 -5.23
C PRO A 487 22.95 -29.25 -5.14
N VAL A 488 23.11 -30.43 -4.54
CA VAL A 488 24.41 -31.07 -4.34
C VAL A 488 24.74 -31.91 -5.57
N THR A 489 25.61 -31.43 -6.45
CA THR A 489 25.98 -32.12 -7.72
C THR A 489 27.37 -32.75 -7.69
N GLU A 490 28.18 -32.43 -6.67
CA GLU A 490 29.51 -32.98 -6.41
C GLU A 490 29.75 -33.10 -4.90
N ASP A 491 30.88 -33.72 -4.50
CA ASP A 491 31.28 -33.83 -3.10
C ASP A 491 31.28 -32.45 -2.42
N THR A 492 30.41 -32.25 -1.43
CA THR A 492 30.14 -30.94 -0.83
C THR A 492 30.36 -30.99 0.68
N VAL A 493 30.98 -29.93 1.22
CA VAL A 493 31.15 -29.73 2.66
C VAL A 493 30.51 -28.40 3.04
N LEU A 494 29.51 -28.46 3.92
CA LEU A 494 28.83 -27.30 4.48
C LEU A 494 29.27 -27.11 5.93
N SER A 495 29.77 -25.94 6.26
CA SER A 495 30.24 -25.61 7.61
C SER A 495 29.53 -24.37 8.13
N THR A 496 28.94 -24.46 9.32
CA THR A 496 28.22 -23.33 9.95
C THR A 496 28.39 -23.33 11.46
N CYS A 497 27.98 -22.26 12.13
CA CYS A 497 27.75 -22.21 13.56
C CYS A 497 26.25 -22.43 13.87
N PHE A 498 25.96 -23.07 15.00
CA PHE A 498 24.60 -23.34 15.47
C PHE A 498 23.84 -22.01 15.72
N GLY A 499 22.64 -21.85 15.18
CA GLY A 499 21.83 -20.64 15.30
C GLY A 499 22.37 -19.41 14.56
N GLN A 500 23.34 -19.59 13.65
CA GLN A 500 23.93 -18.50 12.85
C GLN A 500 24.11 -18.94 11.38
N CYS A 501 24.29 -17.97 10.48
CA CYS A 501 24.38 -18.18 9.03
C CYS A 501 25.81 -18.16 8.47
N SER A 502 26.83 -18.34 9.31
CA SER A 502 28.22 -18.46 8.85
C SER A 502 28.36 -19.61 7.85
N THR A 503 29.10 -19.42 6.76
CA THR A 503 29.37 -20.48 5.76
C THR A 503 30.77 -21.10 5.89
N ASP A 504 31.60 -20.54 6.78
CA ASP A 504 32.96 -20.99 7.06
C ASP A 504 33.09 -21.75 8.39
N GLY A 505 31.96 -22.01 9.08
CA GLY A 505 31.94 -22.66 10.39
C GLY A 505 32.38 -21.78 11.57
N SER A 506 32.59 -20.48 11.36
CA SER A 506 32.93 -19.56 12.46
C SER A 506 31.70 -19.15 13.27
N CYS A 507 31.82 -19.17 14.60
CA CYS A 507 30.79 -18.62 15.48
C CYS A 507 31.06 -17.14 15.79
N ALA A 508 30.16 -16.26 15.39
CA ALA A 508 30.14 -14.89 15.88
C ALA A 508 29.76 -14.88 17.36
N ALA A 509 30.39 -14.02 18.15
CA ALA A 509 30.00 -13.83 19.54
C ALA A 509 28.54 -13.33 19.59
N PRO A 510 27.70 -13.82 20.52
CA PRO A 510 26.36 -13.29 20.72
C PRO A 510 26.40 -11.76 20.92
N PRO A 511 25.39 -11.00 20.45
CA PRO A 511 25.30 -9.58 20.74
C PRO A 511 25.33 -9.34 22.25
N ALA A 512 26.06 -8.31 22.70
CA ALA A 512 26.03 -7.92 24.10
C ALA A 512 24.61 -7.45 24.45
N THR A 513 24.08 -7.96 25.56
CA THR A 513 22.85 -7.45 26.17
C THR A 513 23.18 -6.59 27.37
N TYR A 514 22.27 -5.70 27.70
CA TYR A 514 22.33 -4.76 28.80
C TYR A 514 21.11 -4.94 29.70
N ASP A 515 21.32 -4.97 31.00
CA ASP A 515 20.23 -4.98 31.97
C ASP A 515 19.55 -3.61 32.01
N VAL A 516 18.25 -3.57 31.68
CA VAL A 516 17.43 -2.37 31.66
C VAL A 516 16.28 -2.51 32.66
N THR A 517 16.22 -1.61 33.66
CA THR A 517 15.14 -1.57 34.64
C THR A 517 14.04 -0.59 34.24
N PHE A 518 12.83 -1.11 34.00
CA PHE A 518 11.62 -0.36 33.70
C PHE A 518 10.84 -0.08 34.97
N ARG A 519 10.24 1.12 35.07
CA ARG A 519 9.56 1.58 36.29
C ARG A 519 8.31 2.39 35.98
N VAL A 520 7.19 2.08 36.65
CA VAL A 520 5.92 2.81 36.50
C VAL A 520 5.28 3.09 37.85
N ASP A 521 4.87 4.33 38.06
CA ASP A 521 4.15 4.81 39.25
C ASP A 521 2.64 4.69 39.04
N MET A 522 2.00 3.89 39.90
CA MET A 522 0.56 3.61 39.88
C MET A 522 -0.24 4.41 40.92
N SER A 523 0.39 5.36 41.64
CA SER A 523 -0.20 6.07 42.79
C SER A 523 -1.44 6.90 42.46
N THR A 524 -1.60 7.34 41.21
CA THR A 524 -2.76 8.10 40.74
C THR A 524 -3.81 7.24 40.03
N TYR A 525 -3.58 5.93 39.90
CA TYR A 525 -4.53 5.02 39.25
C TYR A 525 -5.62 4.60 40.24
N GLU A 526 -6.87 5.04 40.02
CA GLU A 526 -7.95 4.87 40.99
C GLU A 526 -8.73 3.54 40.86
N ALA A 527 -8.62 2.85 39.73
CA ALA A 527 -9.33 1.59 39.50
C ALA A 527 -8.59 0.39 40.13
N GLY A 528 -9.32 -0.67 40.45
CA GLY A 528 -8.71 -1.91 40.96
C GLY A 528 -8.02 -2.70 39.85
N TYR A 529 -6.84 -3.26 40.14
CA TYR A 529 -6.05 -4.13 39.26
C TYR A 529 -5.40 -5.25 40.05
N GLY A 530 -5.01 -6.34 39.39
CA GLY A 530 -4.27 -7.46 39.99
C GLY A 530 -2.76 -7.36 39.78
N THR A 531 -2.30 -7.56 38.54
CA THR A 531 -0.87 -7.52 38.16
C THR A 531 -0.53 -6.34 37.26
N VAL A 532 0.70 -5.83 37.38
CA VAL A 532 1.29 -4.88 36.44
C VAL A 532 2.27 -5.64 35.56
N ASN A 533 2.19 -5.46 34.24
CA ASN A 533 2.99 -6.20 33.28
C ASN A 533 3.72 -5.23 32.32
N LEU A 534 4.94 -5.62 31.94
CA LEU A 534 5.71 -4.96 30.89
C LEU A 534 5.57 -5.76 29.58
N ASN A 535 5.18 -5.08 28.51
CA ASN A 535 5.04 -5.69 27.18
C ASN A 535 5.80 -4.88 26.16
N GLY A 536 6.46 -5.54 25.22
CA GLY A 536 7.20 -4.85 24.17
C GLY A 536 7.66 -5.77 23.05
N SER A 537 8.34 -5.18 22.07
CA SER A 537 8.88 -5.93 20.93
C SER A 537 9.86 -7.04 21.35
N PHE A 538 10.56 -6.85 22.48
CA PHE A 538 11.52 -7.83 23.03
C PHE A 538 10.89 -9.06 23.69
N ASN A 539 9.59 -9.06 24.00
CA ASN A 539 8.89 -10.23 24.55
C ASN A 539 7.68 -10.66 23.73
N GLY A 540 7.61 -10.20 22.46
CA GLY A 540 6.56 -10.57 21.53
C GLY A 540 5.16 -10.14 21.99
N TRP A 541 5.05 -9.05 22.77
CA TRP A 541 3.77 -8.50 23.22
C TRP A 541 2.87 -9.52 23.96
N CYS A 542 3.48 -10.41 24.75
CA CYS A 542 2.79 -11.61 25.25
C CYS A 542 1.74 -11.36 26.36
N GLY A 543 1.53 -10.11 26.78
CA GLY A 543 0.56 -9.65 27.77
C GLY A 543 1.00 -9.87 29.21
N GLY A 544 1.34 -11.11 29.58
CA GLY A 544 1.50 -11.51 30.98
C GLY A 544 2.84 -12.15 31.37
N CYS A 545 3.81 -12.27 30.45
CA CYS A 545 5.04 -13.03 30.75
C CYS A 545 6.07 -12.24 31.54
N THR A 546 5.98 -10.90 31.55
CA THR A 546 6.91 -10.02 32.26
C THR A 546 6.13 -9.23 33.31
N GLU A 547 5.84 -9.87 34.43
CA GLU A 547 5.20 -9.25 35.60
C GLU A 547 6.18 -8.34 36.34
N MET A 548 5.71 -7.16 36.74
CA MET A 548 6.47 -6.16 37.49
C MET A 548 6.13 -6.24 38.97
N THR A 549 7.08 -5.89 39.84
CA THR A 549 6.90 -5.99 41.30
C THR A 549 7.08 -4.64 41.98
N ASP A 550 6.24 -4.37 42.98
CA ASP A 550 6.40 -3.29 43.97
C ASP A 550 6.83 -3.96 45.30
N ASN A 551 8.13 -4.04 45.53
CA ASN A 551 8.68 -4.79 46.67
C ASN A 551 8.77 -3.95 47.95
N ASP A 552 8.82 -2.63 47.85
CA ASP A 552 8.92 -1.70 48.99
C ASP A 552 7.59 -1.03 49.36
N GLY A 553 6.55 -1.20 48.53
CA GLY A 553 5.18 -0.80 48.81
C GLY A 553 4.93 0.69 48.60
N ASP A 554 5.72 1.34 47.75
CA ASP A 554 5.60 2.77 47.45
C ASP A 554 4.70 3.08 46.24
N MET A 555 4.08 2.04 45.65
CA MET A 555 3.26 2.07 44.44
C MET A 555 4.03 2.27 43.12
N VAL A 556 5.37 2.16 43.14
CA VAL A 556 6.22 2.09 41.95
C VAL A 556 6.54 0.63 41.66
N TYR A 557 6.13 0.18 40.47
CA TYR A 557 6.41 -1.18 40.01
C TYR A 557 7.67 -1.18 39.16
N GLU A 558 8.56 -2.14 39.39
CA GLU A 558 9.83 -2.26 38.68
C GLU A 558 10.06 -3.68 38.13
N VAL A 559 10.76 -3.78 37.00
CA VAL A 559 11.29 -5.05 36.45
C VAL A 559 12.57 -4.79 35.65
N THR A 560 13.54 -5.70 35.70
CA THR A 560 14.76 -5.65 34.90
C THR A 560 14.71 -6.68 33.77
N VAL A 561 14.98 -6.24 32.55
CA VAL A 561 15.03 -7.07 31.34
C VAL A 561 16.38 -6.89 30.65
N ALA A 562 17.03 -7.97 30.23
CA ALA A 562 18.24 -7.93 29.44
C ALA A 562 17.92 -7.69 27.96
N LEU A 563 18.34 -6.56 27.40
CA LEU A 563 18.04 -6.12 26.03
C LEU A 563 19.33 -5.91 25.23
N ALA A 564 19.32 -6.25 23.93
CA ALA A 564 20.44 -5.92 23.04
C ALA A 564 20.53 -4.39 22.78
N GLU A 565 21.63 -3.91 22.21
CA GLU A 565 21.70 -2.54 21.69
C GLU A 565 20.66 -2.33 20.58
N GLY A 566 19.86 -1.27 20.67
CA GLY A 566 18.82 -0.97 19.67
C GLY A 566 17.60 -0.25 20.23
N THR A 567 16.66 0.04 19.34
CA THR A 567 15.39 0.71 19.68
C THR A 567 14.29 -0.32 19.93
N PHE A 568 13.57 -0.17 21.05
CA PHE A 568 12.47 -1.06 21.44
C PHE A 568 11.19 -0.26 21.71
N GLU A 569 10.06 -0.85 21.34
CA GLU A 569 8.75 -0.37 21.76
C GLU A 569 8.25 -1.14 22.98
N TYR A 570 7.55 -0.47 23.88
CA TYR A 570 6.95 -1.08 25.04
C TYR A 570 5.69 -0.36 25.57
N LYS A 571 4.94 -1.05 26.43
CA LYS A 571 3.79 -0.56 27.18
C LYS A 571 3.71 -1.19 28.55
N PHE A 572 3.16 -0.45 29.51
CA PHE A 572 2.66 -1.01 30.75
C PHE A 572 1.21 -1.46 30.55
N THR A 573 0.88 -2.63 31.09
CA THR A 573 -0.47 -3.20 31.02
C THR A 573 -0.88 -3.78 32.38
N LEU A 574 -2.17 -3.98 32.57
CA LEU A 574 -2.74 -4.54 33.80
C LEU A 574 -3.49 -5.83 33.52
N ASP A 575 -3.27 -6.83 34.38
CA ASP A 575 -3.90 -8.15 34.31
C ASP A 575 -3.80 -8.76 32.90
N GLY A 576 -2.58 -8.76 32.34
CA GLY A 576 -2.34 -9.04 30.93
C GLY A 576 -2.75 -7.86 30.05
N TRP A 577 -3.73 -8.03 29.17
CA TRP A 577 -4.26 -7.00 28.26
C TRP A 577 -5.62 -6.46 28.72
N THR A 578 -6.00 -6.65 30.00
CA THR A 578 -7.32 -6.24 30.52
C THR A 578 -7.45 -4.71 30.57
N ALA A 579 -6.37 -4.03 30.93
CA ALA A 579 -6.21 -2.59 30.73
C ALA A 579 -4.79 -2.29 30.22
N GLN A 580 -4.63 -1.21 29.48
CA GLN A 580 -3.37 -0.82 28.86
C GLN A 580 -3.27 0.70 28.80
N GLU A 581 -2.05 1.17 28.56
CA GLU A 581 -1.81 2.58 28.23
C GLU A 581 -2.34 2.93 26.83
N GLU A 582 -2.93 4.11 26.73
CA GLU A 582 -3.53 4.70 25.54
C GLU A 582 -2.95 6.13 25.37
N PHE A 583 -2.06 6.27 24.40
CA PHE A 583 -1.39 7.53 24.04
C PHE A 583 -1.95 8.09 22.73
N ASP A 584 -2.02 9.42 22.62
CA ASP A 584 -2.45 10.06 21.38
C ASP A 584 -1.33 10.23 20.35
N GLY A 585 -0.08 9.96 20.77
CA GLY A 585 1.11 9.98 19.91
C GLY A 585 1.80 11.34 19.88
N SER A 586 1.30 12.34 20.60
CA SER A 586 1.93 13.65 20.73
C SER A 586 3.01 13.71 21.82
N GLU A 587 3.10 12.69 22.67
CA GLU A 587 3.98 12.65 23.82
C GLU A 587 5.43 12.28 23.43
N ALA A 588 6.42 12.92 24.07
CA ALA A 588 7.82 12.80 23.66
C ALA A 588 8.44 11.40 23.85
N CYS A 589 7.90 10.58 24.76
CA CYS A 589 8.38 9.21 24.99
C CYS A 589 7.66 8.17 24.11
N VAL A 590 6.76 8.61 23.22
CA VAL A 590 5.91 7.75 22.40
C VAL A 590 6.35 7.83 20.94
N SER A 591 6.25 6.71 20.23
CA SER A 591 6.44 6.63 18.78
C SER A 591 5.26 5.89 18.16
N THR A 592 4.90 6.29 16.94
CA THR A 592 3.87 5.60 16.14
C THR A 592 4.55 4.64 15.19
N ILE A 593 4.49 3.35 15.49
CA ILE A 593 5.01 2.27 14.64
C ILE A 593 3.85 1.31 14.38
N ASP A 594 3.70 0.90 13.11
CA ASP A 594 2.62 0.00 12.66
C ASP A 594 1.20 0.46 13.03
N GLY A 595 1.00 1.77 13.18
CA GLY A 595 -0.29 2.37 13.56
C GLY A 595 -0.60 2.36 15.06
N TYR A 596 0.34 1.93 15.90
CA TYR A 596 0.21 1.91 17.36
C TYR A 596 1.10 2.95 18.01
N ASN A 597 0.54 3.69 18.97
CA ASN A 597 1.29 4.63 19.80
C ASN A 597 1.80 3.89 21.05
N ASN A 598 3.09 3.56 21.06
CA ASN A 598 3.77 2.86 22.14
C ASN A 598 4.92 3.70 22.70
N ARG A 599 5.36 3.41 23.93
CA ARG A 599 6.57 4.02 24.47
C ARG A 599 7.77 3.50 23.68
N SER A 600 8.76 4.35 23.44
CA SER A 600 9.99 4.01 22.71
C SER A 600 11.23 4.18 23.58
N LEU A 601 12.18 3.26 23.46
CA LEU A 601 13.43 3.25 24.20
C LEU A 601 14.61 2.88 23.29
N ASP A 602 15.62 3.74 23.25
CA ASP A 602 16.93 3.43 22.66
C ASP A 602 17.89 2.87 23.73
N VAL A 603 18.23 1.58 23.62
CA VAL A 603 19.18 0.90 24.49
C VAL A 603 20.58 1.03 23.91
N ALA A 604 21.46 1.71 24.65
CA ALA A 604 22.89 1.85 24.33
C ALA A 604 23.81 1.32 25.45
N GLY A 605 23.24 0.75 26.51
CA GLY A 605 23.96 0.33 27.71
C GLY A 605 23.02 -0.07 28.85
N GLU A 606 23.60 -0.52 29.97
CA GLU A 606 22.84 -0.79 31.21
C GLU A 606 22.16 0.50 31.68
N ALA A 607 20.88 0.41 32.03
CA ALA A 607 20.09 1.58 32.38
C ALA A 607 19.01 1.26 33.43
N VAL A 608 18.71 2.25 34.26
CA VAL A 608 17.51 2.27 35.10
C VAL A 608 16.70 3.46 34.62
N LEU A 609 15.55 3.21 33.98
CA LEU A 609 14.73 4.25 33.36
C LEU A 609 14.07 5.13 34.40
N ASP A 610 13.79 6.40 34.12
CA ASP A 610 13.08 7.26 35.07
C ASP A 610 11.68 6.71 35.41
N VAL A 611 11.21 7.01 36.63
CA VAL A 611 9.87 6.62 37.06
C VAL A 611 8.85 7.50 36.36
N VAL A 612 7.95 6.88 35.62
CA VAL A 612 6.88 7.57 34.87
C VAL A 612 5.51 7.23 35.44
N CYS A 613 4.58 8.16 35.38
CA CYS A 613 3.20 7.92 35.81
C CYS A 613 2.48 7.00 34.80
N TRP A 614 1.57 6.17 35.30
CA TRP A 614 0.67 5.41 34.43
C TRP A 614 0.03 6.31 33.37
N ASN A 615 0.12 5.90 32.10
CA ASN A 615 -0.41 6.61 30.94
C ASN A 615 0.14 8.04 30.75
N SER A 616 1.39 8.28 31.17
CA SER A 616 2.10 9.55 31.01
C SER A 616 3.59 9.34 30.77
N CYS A 617 4.22 10.23 30.02
CA CYS A 617 5.69 10.27 29.90
C CYS A 617 6.38 10.96 31.08
N GLU A 618 5.61 11.58 31.98
CA GLU A 618 6.11 12.38 33.09
C GLU A 618 5.82 11.69 34.44
N ALA A 619 6.56 12.07 35.48
CA ALA A 619 6.29 11.62 36.85
C ALA A 619 4.89 12.06 37.34
N CYS A 620 4.29 11.28 38.26
CA CYS A 620 2.97 11.61 38.79
C CYS A 620 2.98 12.96 39.55
N VAL A 621 1.99 13.82 39.27
CA VAL A 621 1.81 15.10 39.97
C VAL A 621 0.78 14.95 41.08
N VAL A 622 1.25 14.80 42.32
CA VAL A 622 0.39 14.93 43.50
C VAL A 622 0.40 16.38 43.96
N THR A 623 -0.74 17.09 43.84
CA THR A 623 -0.86 18.44 44.42
C THR A 623 -1.18 18.32 45.91
N PRO A 624 -0.34 18.86 46.82
CA PRO A 624 -0.63 18.82 48.24
C PRO A 624 -1.76 19.81 48.57
N GLU A 625 -2.81 19.35 49.25
CA GLU A 625 -3.90 20.18 49.75
C GLU A 625 -3.37 21.17 50.82
N VAL A 626 -3.52 22.47 50.58
CA VAL A 626 -3.14 23.52 51.55
C VAL A 626 -4.39 24.00 52.27
N LEU A 627 -4.46 23.73 53.57
CA LEU A 627 -5.59 24.10 54.42
C LEU A 627 -5.49 25.56 54.90
N GLY A 628 -6.59 26.31 54.87
CA GLY A 628 -6.69 27.67 55.43
C GLY A 628 -7.90 28.46 54.94
N CYS A 629 -8.18 29.63 55.51
CA CYS A 629 -9.32 30.45 55.13
C CYS A 629 -9.23 30.88 53.66
N THR A 630 -10.20 30.47 52.85
CA THR A 630 -10.24 30.76 51.40
C THR A 630 -11.01 32.04 51.04
N ASN A 631 -11.63 32.70 52.03
CA ASN A 631 -12.44 33.89 51.82
C ASN A 631 -11.66 35.19 52.14
N PRO A 632 -11.40 36.08 51.15
CA PRO A 632 -10.68 37.34 51.36
C PRO A 632 -11.42 38.39 52.19
N GLU A 633 -12.69 38.17 52.52
CA GLU A 633 -13.46 39.06 53.40
C GLU A 633 -13.10 38.88 54.88
N PHE A 634 -12.23 37.93 55.23
CA PHE A 634 -11.81 37.67 56.61
C PHE A 634 -10.33 37.99 56.81
N LEU A 635 -9.98 38.44 58.02
CA LEU A 635 -8.60 38.75 58.40
C LEU A 635 -7.65 37.54 58.28
N GLU A 636 -8.19 36.33 58.45
CA GLU A 636 -7.41 35.08 58.39
C GLU A 636 -7.20 34.55 56.96
N TYR A 637 -7.63 35.27 55.92
CA TYR A 637 -7.49 34.83 54.53
C TYR A 637 -6.05 34.41 54.18
N ASN A 638 -5.90 33.18 53.68
CA ASN A 638 -4.65 32.66 53.17
C ASN A 638 -4.74 32.50 51.64
N PRO A 639 -4.01 33.29 50.84
CA PRO A 639 -4.07 33.23 49.38
C PRO A 639 -3.50 31.92 48.80
N TYR A 640 -2.85 31.09 49.63
CA TYR A 640 -2.31 29.79 49.23
C TYR A 640 -3.20 28.61 49.64
N ALA A 641 -4.30 28.84 50.37
CA ALA A 641 -5.21 27.76 50.77
C ALA A 641 -6.02 27.25 49.57
N THR A 642 -5.99 25.94 49.34
CA THR A 642 -6.78 25.25 48.30
C THR A 642 -8.08 24.67 48.86
N SER A 643 -8.25 24.64 50.19
CA SER A 643 -9.40 24.09 50.89
C SER A 643 -9.62 24.79 52.24
N ASP A 644 -10.87 25.13 52.57
CA ASP A 644 -11.23 25.86 53.79
C ASP A 644 -11.24 24.94 55.02
N ASP A 645 -10.43 25.28 56.02
CA ASP A 645 -10.32 24.53 57.28
C ASP A 645 -11.18 25.11 58.41
N GLY A 646 -11.99 26.12 58.11
CA GLY A 646 -12.86 26.80 59.06
C GLY A 646 -12.15 27.90 59.86
N SER A 647 -10.96 28.32 59.44
CA SER A 647 -10.21 29.40 60.10
C SER A 647 -10.79 30.81 59.87
N CYS A 648 -11.71 31.02 58.90
CA CYS A 648 -12.37 32.30 58.65
C CYS A 648 -13.26 32.75 59.83
N SER A 649 -12.71 33.51 60.77
CA SER A 649 -13.37 33.82 62.05
C SER A 649 -13.69 35.30 62.23
N ASN A 650 -12.80 36.20 61.78
CA ASN A 650 -12.95 37.64 61.95
C ASN A 650 -13.14 38.33 60.59
N LEU A 651 -14.30 38.95 60.39
CA LEU A 651 -14.58 39.73 59.18
C LEU A 651 -13.64 40.95 59.09
N LEU A 652 -13.03 41.18 57.93
CA LEU A 652 -12.20 42.33 57.64
C LEU A 652 -13.05 43.60 57.57
N VAL A 653 -12.74 44.57 58.42
CA VAL A 653 -13.39 45.89 58.49
C VAL A 653 -12.30 46.96 58.35
N PRO A 654 -12.07 47.47 57.12
CA PRO A 654 -11.09 48.53 56.90
C PRO A 654 -11.60 49.89 57.43
N GLY A 655 -10.68 50.70 57.95
CA GLY A 655 -10.96 52.08 58.35
C GLY A 655 -9.91 52.65 59.31
N CYS A 656 -9.96 53.96 59.54
CA CYS A 656 -9.03 54.60 60.45
C CYS A 656 -9.10 54.05 61.89
N MET A 657 -8.00 53.49 62.39
CA MET A 657 -7.93 52.88 63.73
C MET A 657 -7.45 53.83 64.85
N TYR A 658 -7.12 55.09 64.53
CA TYR A 658 -6.54 56.03 65.49
C TYR A 658 -7.59 56.94 66.12
N GLU A 659 -7.80 56.84 67.44
CA GLU A 659 -8.84 57.59 68.17
C GLU A 659 -8.75 59.12 68.04
N ASN A 660 -7.56 59.66 67.72
CA ASN A 660 -7.33 61.10 67.55
C ASN A 660 -7.57 61.61 66.12
N ALA A 661 -7.93 60.73 65.18
CA ALA A 661 -8.34 61.11 63.83
C ALA A 661 -9.80 61.59 63.82
N THR A 662 -10.12 62.56 62.99
CA THR A 662 -11.47 63.08 62.81
C THR A 662 -12.43 62.07 62.21
N ASN A 663 -11.91 61.05 61.52
CA ASN A 663 -12.66 59.95 60.92
C ASN A 663 -12.34 58.58 61.54
N TYR A 664 -11.93 58.54 62.82
CA TYR A 664 -11.75 57.29 63.57
C TYR A 664 -12.98 56.35 63.50
N ASN A 665 -12.76 55.08 63.17
CA ASN A 665 -13.78 54.03 63.16
C ASN A 665 -13.47 52.97 64.24
N PRO A 666 -14.27 52.87 65.32
CA PRO A 666 -14.03 51.91 66.40
C PRO A 666 -14.34 50.46 66.03
N LEU A 667 -14.94 50.20 64.86
CA LEU A 667 -15.17 48.86 64.33
C LEU A 667 -14.08 48.42 63.35
N ALA A 668 -13.18 49.32 62.94
CA ALA A 668 -12.10 48.96 62.05
C ALA A 668 -11.11 48.02 62.74
N ASN A 669 -10.75 46.95 62.05
CA ASN A 669 -9.74 45.97 62.48
C ASN A 669 -8.56 45.86 61.49
N ASP A 670 -8.59 46.68 60.44
CA ASP A 670 -7.50 46.90 59.49
C ASP A 670 -7.44 48.40 59.15
N ASP A 671 -6.26 49.01 59.25
CA ASP A 671 -6.08 50.44 59.01
C ASP A 671 -5.91 50.67 57.50
N ASP A 672 -6.88 51.34 56.89
CA ASP A 672 -6.91 51.60 55.44
C ASP A 672 -6.18 52.89 55.04
N ASN A 673 -5.39 53.45 55.95
CA ASN A 673 -4.67 54.73 55.79
C ASN A 673 -5.60 55.94 55.53
N SER A 674 -6.90 55.83 55.80
CA SER A 674 -7.85 56.94 55.56
C SER A 674 -7.81 58.04 56.61
N CYS A 675 -7.05 57.91 57.70
CA CYS A 675 -7.09 58.82 58.85
C CYS A 675 -6.87 60.31 58.51
N GLU A 676 -7.80 61.15 58.92
CA GLU A 676 -7.77 62.60 58.80
C GLU A 676 -7.53 63.25 60.17
N PHE A 677 -6.72 64.31 60.24
CA PHE A 677 -6.44 65.05 61.49
C PHE A 677 -6.70 66.55 61.28
N GLU A 678 -7.47 67.19 62.16
CA GLU A 678 -7.80 68.63 62.03
C GLU A 678 -6.61 69.53 62.40
N ASP A 679 -6.24 70.41 61.47
CA ASP A 679 -4.99 71.16 61.45
C ASP A 679 -5.09 72.49 62.23
N GLY A 680 -4.39 72.58 63.36
CA GLY A 680 -4.44 73.71 64.29
C GLY A 680 -3.30 74.71 64.13
N GLY A 681 -3.33 75.54 63.08
CA GLY A 681 -2.72 76.87 63.06
C GLY A 681 -1.28 77.03 62.51
N ASN A 682 -1.20 77.41 61.23
CA ASN A 682 -0.11 78.15 60.57
C ASN A 682 1.30 77.51 60.59
N ASN A 683 1.40 76.30 60.05
CA ASN A 683 2.60 75.84 59.36
C ASN A 683 2.18 75.24 58.00
N ASP A 684 2.34 75.99 56.90
CA ASP A 684 2.02 75.52 55.54
C ASP A 684 2.87 74.33 55.09
N CYS A 685 3.82 73.87 55.93
CA CYS A 685 4.58 72.65 55.78
C CYS A 685 4.90 72.05 57.17
N PRO A 686 4.06 71.20 57.79
CA PRO A 686 4.32 70.61 59.11
C PRO A 686 5.65 69.85 59.22
N ALA A 687 6.22 69.45 58.08
CA ALA A 687 7.50 68.78 57.95
C ALA A 687 8.65 69.71 57.48
N ASP A 688 8.44 71.03 57.38
CA ASP A 688 9.50 72.05 57.26
C ASP A 688 10.05 72.28 58.66
N LEU A 689 11.06 71.48 59.01
CA LEU A 689 11.66 71.43 60.33
C LEU A 689 12.73 72.51 60.51
N ASP A 690 13.32 73.01 59.42
CA ASP A 690 14.34 74.06 59.47
C ASP A 690 13.79 75.48 59.24
N GLY A 691 12.52 75.60 58.87
CA GLY A 691 11.76 76.84 58.78
C GLY A 691 12.11 77.68 57.55
N ASP A 692 12.64 77.09 56.49
CA ASP A 692 13.04 77.77 55.27
C ASP A 692 11.88 78.03 54.27
N GLY A 693 10.70 77.49 54.58
CA GLY A 693 9.48 77.61 53.79
C GLY A 693 9.29 76.51 52.75
N ALA A 694 10.06 75.40 52.81
CA ALA A 694 9.90 74.23 51.95
C ALA A 694 10.19 72.92 52.70
N VAL A 695 9.46 71.83 52.39
CA VAL A 695 9.85 70.48 52.84
C VAL A 695 10.83 69.88 51.83
N THR A 696 12.09 69.76 52.21
CA THR A 696 13.17 69.23 51.38
C THR A 696 13.91 68.09 52.08
N THR A 697 14.95 67.58 51.43
CA THR A 697 15.85 66.61 52.07
C THR A 697 16.56 67.19 53.29
N SER A 698 16.67 68.52 53.41
CA SER A 698 17.21 69.20 54.59
C SER A 698 16.38 68.89 55.84
N ASP A 699 15.05 68.94 55.72
CA ASP A 699 14.14 68.65 56.82
C ASP A 699 14.17 67.19 57.21
N LEU A 700 14.17 66.29 56.23
CA LEU A 700 14.29 64.86 56.50
C LEU A 700 15.61 64.54 57.21
N LEU A 701 16.72 65.17 56.81
CA LEU A 701 17.99 65.02 57.49
C LEU A 701 17.97 65.63 58.89
N SER A 702 17.27 66.74 59.08
CA SER A 702 17.06 67.37 60.40
C SER A 702 16.27 66.46 61.34
N PHE A 703 15.19 65.85 60.84
CA PHE A 703 14.45 64.83 61.58
C PHE A 703 15.33 63.64 61.94
N LEU A 704 16.01 63.05 60.95
CA LEU A 704 16.84 61.87 61.16
C LEU A 704 18.05 62.13 62.06
N ALA A 705 18.55 63.37 62.11
CA ALA A 705 19.60 63.76 63.03
C ALA A 705 19.13 63.75 64.50
N GLU A 706 17.88 64.13 64.75
CA GLU A 706 17.26 64.11 66.09
C GLU A 706 16.51 62.80 66.36
N PHE A 707 16.31 61.95 65.36
CA PHE A 707 15.57 60.69 65.48
C PHE A 707 16.31 59.72 66.42
N GLY A 708 15.73 59.51 67.60
CA GLY A 708 16.34 58.70 68.66
C GLY A 708 17.13 59.51 69.70
N ALA A 709 17.18 60.84 69.59
CA ALA A 709 17.70 61.70 70.65
C ALA A 709 16.83 61.61 71.91
N SER A 710 17.47 61.69 73.07
CA SER A 710 16.77 61.65 74.37
C SER A 710 16.34 63.07 74.74
N CYS A 711 15.04 63.35 74.76
CA CYS A 711 14.51 64.60 75.31
C CYS A 711 14.57 64.57 76.84
N SER A 712 15.22 65.57 77.47
CA SER A 712 15.22 65.76 78.93
C SER A 712 14.19 66.78 79.38
#